data_AF-A0A497CTV4-F1
#
_entry.id   AF-A0A497CTV4-F1
#
_cell.length_a   1.000
_cell.length_b   1.000
_cell.length_c   1.000
_cell.angle_alpha   90.00
_cell.angle_beta   90.00
_cell.angle_gamma   90.00
#
_symmetry.space_group_name_H-M   'P 1'
#
loop_
_entity.id
_entity.type
_entity.pdbx_description
1 polymer ?
#
loop_
_entity_poly.entity_id
_entity_poly.type
_entity_poly.pdbx_seq_one_letter_code
_entity_poly.pdbx_strand_id
1 'polypeptide(L)'
;MTYLIADNIISSLGFSTSENFEALKDGRVGIKSIHDKLLYPEAFPASIVDTDKLNSSFSKLEKNASFTRLEKMMILSITDTLGQSDIDIKSERTGIILSTTKGNINLLEQPNSFEKERVLLWRLGEIIGEYFGNPKRVEVLSNACISGVVAINTAASIIESGKYDNVIVCGGDIVSRFVVSGFMSFLSLSPTACKPFDENRDGLSLGEAAGTIILSNAPKQGENIAWLGGDSANDANHISGPSRTGEGSFIAIQKAMKEAGIKSSAISHISAHGTATPYNDEMESIAISRHQMETVPVNSLKGNWGHTLGAAGIIETIALAEEMRQNTLLKTAGFSTPGISKPLNIIDKTQSQEISYALKMASGFGGSNAALVLKNVNEKIQKSKFKTQNPDIERAAPALPLGDLPAGKAGMSKGQRGQITSYCHIKNNSVYLNGKLVFEDEESPDLNAFIKKAYRHIKAKYAKFFKMDDISKLGFLAAEVLLSNQLQSSLSEEEISIVLSNNQSTLVTDSKFQKSLKDDNFFPSPSVFVYTLPNIMIGEISIRHKFRGANAFFIFDAFNADFLTEYINHLFATQKTKACIGGWVDQSENNYEAFLYWVEELDTNKTKKEYVDRKTEIHAASATNHTTEKVNKLYNSIG
;
A
#
# COMPACT_ATOMS: atom_id res chain seq x y z
N MET A 1 -16.57 -4.10 -12.73
CA MET A 1 -15.83 -2.86 -13.01
C MET A 1 -15.96 -2.00 -11.77
N THR A 2 -14.86 -1.38 -11.35
CA THR A 2 -14.79 -0.58 -10.14
C THR A 2 -14.59 0.88 -10.53
N TYR A 3 -15.41 1.78 -9.98
CA TYR A 3 -15.46 3.19 -10.33
C TYR A 3 -15.00 4.07 -9.17
N LEU A 4 -14.24 5.11 -9.48
CA LEU A 4 -13.90 6.18 -8.54
C LEU A 4 -15.07 7.15 -8.51
N ILE A 5 -15.88 7.08 -7.46
CA ILE A 5 -17.13 7.83 -7.40
C ILE A 5 -16.96 9.14 -6.64
N ALA A 6 -16.19 9.21 -5.56
CA ALA A 6 -16.00 10.47 -4.83
C ALA A 6 -14.55 10.56 -4.34
N ASP A 7 -14.08 11.77 -4.12
CA ASP A 7 -12.72 12.00 -3.66
C ASP A 7 -12.57 13.30 -2.84
N ASN A 8 -11.50 13.38 -2.07
CA ASN A 8 -11.07 14.62 -1.42
C ASN A 8 -9.55 14.66 -1.19
N ILE A 9 -8.96 15.85 -1.21
CA ILE A 9 -7.55 16.09 -0.88
C ILE A 9 -7.42 17.19 0.17
N ILE A 10 -6.71 16.91 1.26
CA ILE A 10 -6.19 17.89 2.20
C ILE A 10 -4.68 17.92 2.07
N SER A 11 -4.14 19.05 1.62
CA SER A 11 -2.70 19.30 1.47
C SER A 11 -2.36 20.76 1.79
N SER A 12 -1.09 21.13 1.64
CA SER A 12 -0.64 22.52 1.71
C SER A 12 -1.23 23.42 0.61
N LEU A 13 -1.76 22.86 -0.48
CA LEU A 13 -2.34 23.62 -1.59
C LEU A 13 -3.85 23.87 -1.45
N GLY A 14 -4.55 23.10 -0.62
CA GLY A 14 -6.01 23.17 -0.50
C GLY A 14 -6.59 22.05 0.37
N PHE A 15 -7.84 22.25 0.78
CA PHE A 15 -8.62 21.32 1.62
C PHE A 15 -9.77 20.64 0.85
N SER A 16 -9.82 20.84 -0.47
CA SER A 16 -10.71 20.10 -1.38
C SER A 16 -9.97 19.62 -2.62
N THR A 17 -10.47 18.58 -3.31
CA THR A 17 -9.92 18.17 -4.61
C THR A 17 -9.86 19.35 -5.59
N SER A 18 -10.92 20.16 -5.66
CA SER A 18 -10.97 21.33 -6.54
C SER A 18 -9.92 22.40 -6.18
N GLU A 19 -9.77 22.75 -4.90
CA GLU A 19 -8.75 23.72 -4.46
C GLU A 19 -7.34 23.25 -4.84
N ASN A 20 -7.08 21.96 -4.67
CA ASN A 20 -5.79 21.34 -5.00
C ASN A 20 -5.56 21.31 -6.51
N PHE A 21 -6.53 20.85 -7.30
CA PHE A 21 -6.37 20.69 -8.73
C PHE A 21 -6.20 22.04 -9.44
N GLU A 22 -6.97 23.06 -9.06
CA GLU A 22 -6.77 24.42 -9.58
C GLU A 22 -5.39 24.98 -9.19
N ALA A 23 -4.89 24.67 -7.98
CA ALA A 23 -3.52 25.01 -7.60
C ALA A 23 -2.47 24.41 -8.53
N LEU A 24 -2.63 23.13 -8.87
CA LEU A 24 -1.72 22.41 -9.75
C LEU A 24 -1.78 22.96 -11.18
N LYS A 25 -2.97 23.27 -11.69
CA LYS A 25 -3.17 23.89 -13.02
C LYS A 25 -2.45 25.23 -13.13
N ASP A 26 -2.55 26.05 -12.09
CA ASP A 26 -1.84 27.34 -11.98
C ASP A 26 -0.33 27.17 -11.77
N GLY A 27 0.15 25.94 -11.59
CA GLY A 27 1.56 25.65 -11.33
C GLY A 27 2.03 26.06 -9.94
N ARG A 28 1.12 26.19 -8.96
CA ARG A 28 1.47 26.50 -7.57
C ARG A 28 2.23 25.32 -6.95
N VAL A 29 3.20 25.67 -6.10
CA VAL A 29 4.04 24.72 -5.35
C VAL A 29 3.78 24.92 -3.86
N GLY A 30 3.50 23.83 -3.16
CA GLY A 30 3.27 23.80 -1.72
C GLY A 30 4.56 23.65 -0.90
N ILE A 31 5.65 23.22 -1.54
CA ILE A 31 6.98 23.10 -0.94
C ILE A 31 7.51 24.49 -0.59
N LYS A 32 7.90 24.68 0.67
CA LYS A 32 8.50 25.90 1.20
C LYS A 32 9.73 25.54 2.04
N SER A 33 10.60 26.52 2.28
CA SER A 33 11.69 26.38 3.25
C SER A 33 11.10 26.37 4.66
N ILE A 34 11.27 25.26 5.38
CA ILE A 34 10.79 25.10 6.76
C ILE A 34 11.92 25.45 7.72
N HIS A 35 11.63 26.35 8.67
CA HIS A 35 12.55 26.81 9.70
C HIS A 35 12.04 26.43 11.10
N ASP A 36 11.78 25.14 11.30
CA ASP A 36 11.30 24.61 12.58
C ASP A 36 12.34 23.69 13.22
N LYS A 37 12.99 24.21 14.27
CA LYS A 37 14.01 23.49 15.03
C LYS A 37 13.47 22.27 15.78
N LEU A 38 12.15 22.17 15.98
CA LEU A 38 11.52 20.99 16.55
C LEU A 38 11.47 19.84 15.54
N LEU A 39 11.41 20.14 14.25
CA LEU A 39 11.45 19.14 13.18
C LEU A 39 12.89 18.79 12.78
N TYR A 40 13.74 19.79 12.58
CA TYR A 40 15.14 19.59 12.21
C TYR A 40 16.00 20.83 12.53
N PRO A 41 17.29 20.69 12.91
CA PRO A 41 18.13 21.83 13.28
C PRO A 41 18.37 22.85 12.16
N GLU A 42 18.44 22.37 10.91
CA GLU A 42 18.69 23.18 9.71
C GLU A 42 17.40 23.38 8.90
N ALA A 43 17.39 24.41 8.06
CA ALA A 43 16.27 24.64 7.16
C ALA A 43 16.20 23.55 6.07
N PHE A 44 14.99 23.13 5.73
CA PHE A 44 14.78 22.11 4.70
C PHE A 44 13.50 22.34 3.91
N PRO A 45 13.42 21.91 2.64
CA PRO A 45 12.24 22.06 1.82
C PRO A 45 11.18 21.00 2.16
N ALA A 46 10.01 21.46 2.58
CA ALA A 46 8.85 20.59 2.76
C ALA A 46 7.52 21.32 2.55
N SER A 47 6.47 20.56 2.34
CA SER A 47 5.09 21.02 2.17
C SER A 47 4.28 20.60 3.40
N ILE A 48 3.87 21.58 4.21
CA ILE A 48 3.20 21.36 5.50
C ILE A 48 1.75 21.84 5.39
N VAL A 49 0.81 21.02 5.84
CA VAL A 49 -0.61 21.39 5.90
C VAL A 49 -0.80 22.50 6.95
N ASP A 50 -1.63 23.49 6.65
CA ASP A 50 -1.89 24.58 7.60
C ASP A 50 -2.64 24.06 8.83
N THR A 51 -2.00 24.13 10.00
CA THR A 51 -2.55 23.60 11.27
C THR A 51 -3.74 24.42 11.78
N ASP A 52 -3.76 25.74 11.56
CA ASP A 52 -4.86 26.60 12.02
C ASP A 52 -6.09 26.42 11.13
N LYS A 53 -5.89 26.34 9.80
CA LYS A 53 -6.94 25.95 8.86
C LYS A 53 -7.46 24.55 9.16
N LEU A 54 -6.58 23.61 9.52
CA LEU A 54 -6.98 22.25 9.93
C LEU A 54 -7.85 22.27 11.18
N ASN A 55 -7.41 22.93 12.25
CA ASN A 55 -8.15 22.99 13.50
C ASN A 55 -9.50 23.72 13.33
N SER A 56 -9.53 24.83 12.59
CA SER A 56 -10.77 25.58 12.32
C SER A 56 -11.74 24.86 11.38
N SER A 57 -11.24 24.01 10.48
CA SER A 57 -12.09 23.14 9.65
C SER A 57 -12.64 21.98 10.48
N PHE A 58 -11.80 21.36 11.32
CA PHE A 58 -12.18 20.24 12.17
C PHE A 58 -13.17 20.64 13.27
N SER A 59 -13.06 21.84 13.84
CA SER A 59 -13.96 22.31 14.90
C SER A 59 -15.43 22.43 14.46
N LYS A 60 -15.70 22.44 13.15
CA LYS A 60 -17.04 22.40 12.57
C LYS A 60 -17.69 21.02 12.66
N LEU A 61 -16.90 19.97 12.89
CA LEU A 61 -17.37 18.61 13.10
C LEU A 61 -17.67 18.43 14.60
N GLU A 62 -18.94 18.47 14.99
CA GLU A 62 -19.37 18.40 16.41
C GLU A 62 -18.99 17.05 17.07
N LYS A 63 -17.84 16.97 17.78
CA LYS A 63 -17.51 15.86 18.70
C LYS A 63 -16.58 16.27 19.86
N ASN A 64 -16.80 15.66 21.02
CA ASN A 64 -16.10 15.94 22.29
C ASN A 64 -14.77 15.17 22.48
N ALA A 65 -14.22 14.53 21.43
CA ALA A 65 -13.01 13.70 21.52
C ALA A 65 -11.77 14.44 21.01
N SER A 66 -10.62 14.18 21.64
CA SER A 66 -9.32 14.68 21.17
C SER A 66 -8.78 13.79 20.06
N PHE A 67 -8.37 14.41 18.95
CA PHE A 67 -7.79 13.74 17.78
C PHE A 67 -6.41 14.30 17.49
N THR A 68 -5.50 13.42 17.07
CA THR A 68 -4.18 13.82 16.57
C THR A 68 -4.34 14.63 15.28
N ARG A 69 -3.25 15.29 14.87
CA ARG A 69 -3.25 16.07 13.64
C ARG A 69 -3.54 15.22 12.41
N LEU A 70 -2.92 14.04 12.32
CA LEU A 70 -3.16 13.09 11.23
C LEU A 70 -4.61 12.60 11.22
N GLU A 71 -5.14 12.23 12.38
CA GLU A 71 -6.53 11.78 12.50
C GLU A 71 -7.52 12.86 12.05
N LYS A 72 -7.29 14.13 12.43
CA LYS A 72 -8.11 15.25 11.97
C LYS A 72 -8.10 15.38 10.44
N MET A 73 -6.92 15.26 9.81
CA MET A 73 -6.79 15.32 8.36
C MET A 73 -7.56 14.17 7.69
N MET A 74 -7.41 12.94 8.18
CA MET A 74 -8.11 11.78 7.60
C MET A 74 -9.63 11.86 7.80
N ILE A 75 -10.08 12.23 9.00
CA ILE A 75 -11.51 12.39 9.31
C ILE A 75 -12.15 13.48 8.43
N LEU A 76 -11.51 14.64 8.29
CA LEU A 76 -12.03 15.70 7.41
C LEU A 76 -12.09 15.21 5.97
N SER A 77 -11.02 14.57 5.49
CA SER A 77 -10.97 14.05 4.12
C SER A 77 -12.10 13.05 3.85
N ILE A 78 -12.31 12.08 4.75
CA ILE A 78 -13.40 11.09 4.63
C ILE A 78 -14.76 11.76 4.72
N THR A 79 -14.96 12.70 5.65
CA THR A 79 -16.24 13.40 5.85
C THR A 79 -16.65 14.15 4.59
N ASP A 80 -15.74 14.94 4.02
CA ASP A 80 -16.00 15.70 2.80
C ASP A 80 -16.24 14.79 1.60
N THR A 81 -15.56 13.64 1.53
CA THR A 81 -15.75 12.67 0.46
C THR A 81 -17.12 11.99 0.56
N LEU A 82 -17.53 11.59 1.77
CA LEU A 82 -18.85 11.02 2.03
C LEU A 82 -19.95 12.01 1.66
N GLY A 83 -19.78 13.30 1.97
CA GLY A 83 -20.73 14.36 1.60
C GLY A 83 -20.98 14.52 0.10
N GLN A 84 -20.14 13.92 -0.76
CA GLN A 84 -20.29 13.89 -2.22
C GLN A 84 -20.94 12.60 -2.75
N SER A 85 -21.43 11.73 -1.87
CA SER A 85 -21.97 10.41 -2.24
C SER A 85 -23.13 10.00 -1.32
N ASP A 86 -23.93 9.04 -1.78
CA ASP A 86 -24.99 8.43 -0.97
C ASP A 86 -24.51 7.17 -0.22
N ILE A 87 -23.19 6.97 -0.11
CA ILE A 87 -22.62 5.76 0.52
C ILE A 87 -22.80 5.80 2.03
N ASP A 88 -23.47 4.78 2.56
CA ASP A 88 -23.49 4.51 3.99
C ASP A 88 -22.19 3.82 4.42
N ILE A 89 -21.34 4.58 5.12
CA ILE A 89 -20.10 4.08 5.72
C ILE A 89 -20.33 3.01 6.78
N LYS A 90 -21.52 2.91 7.37
CA LYS A 90 -21.87 1.91 8.41
C LYS A 90 -22.36 0.60 7.81
N SER A 91 -22.70 0.58 6.53
CA SER A 91 -23.19 -0.60 5.83
C SER A 91 -22.23 -1.77 5.92
N GLU A 92 -22.77 -2.99 6.00
CA GLU A 92 -21.98 -4.22 5.94
C GLU A 92 -21.33 -4.47 4.58
N ARG A 93 -21.81 -3.74 3.57
CA ARG A 93 -21.30 -3.76 2.21
C ARG A 93 -20.28 -2.65 1.93
N THR A 94 -19.88 -1.90 2.96
CA THR A 94 -18.87 -0.84 2.86
C THR A 94 -17.65 -1.15 3.73
N GLY A 95 -16.49 -1.28 3.08
CA GLY A 95 -15.20 -1.42 3.75
C GLY A 95 -14.44 -0.10 3.84
N ILE A 96 -13.46 -0.04 4.74
CA ILE A 96 -12.51 1.07 4.87
C ILE A 96 -11.10 0.50 4.77
N ILE A 97 -10.26 1.11 3.92
CA ILE A 97 -8.84 0.81 3.87
C ILE A 97 -8.08 2.10 4.15
N LEU A 98 -7.22 2.07 5.16
CA LEU A 98 -6.31 3.16 5.46
C LEU A 98 -4.91 2.87 4.91
N SER A 99 -4.25 3.86 4.32
CA SER A 99 -2.83 3.75 3.93
C SER A 99 -1.96 4.78 4.65
N THR A 100 -0.88 4.32 5.25
CA THR A 100 0.07 5.20 5.93
C THR A 100 1.45 4.57 5.99
N THR A 101 2.50 5.37 5.87
CA THR A 101 3.86 4.88 6.07
C THR A 101 4.17 4.77 7.55
N LYS A 102 3.79 5.78 8.35
CA LYS A 102 4.20 5.86 9.76
C LYS A 102 3.12 6.29 10.75
N GLY A 103 1.92 6.65 10.30
CA GLY A 103 0.83 7.02 11.19
C GLY A 103 1.23 8.12 12.18
N ASN A 104 0.86 7.94 13.45
CA ASN A 104 1.15 8.88 14.53
C ASN A 104 2.54 8.67 15.16
N ILE A 105 3.58 8.34 14.38
CA ILE A 105 4.92 8.02 14.91
C ILE A 105 5.53 9.13 15.78
N ASN A 106 5.15 10.38 15.51
CA ASN A 106 5.56 11.56 16.27
C ASN A 106 5.16 11.50 17.75
N LEU A 107 4.18 10.67 18.12
CA LEU A 107 3.78 10.49 19.52
C LEU A 107 4.85 9.80 20.36
N LEU A 108 5.84 9.13 19.76
CA LEU A 108 7.00 8.62 20.51
C LEU A 108 7.84 9.73 21.15
N GLU A 109 7.80 10.95 20.61
CA GLU A 109 8.44 12.13 21.20
C GLU A 109 7.59 12.76 22.31
N GLN A 110 6.27 12.54 22.27
CA GLN A 110 5.28 13.17 23.14
C GLN A 110 4.40 12.13 23.85
N PRO A 111 4.98 11.23 24.66
CA PRO A 111 4.27 10.05 25.18
C PRO A 111 3.13 10.35 26.15
N ASN A 112 2.98 11.61 26.58
CA ASN A 112 1.94 12.04 27.53
C ASN A 112 0.76 12.77 26.86
N SER A 113 0.82 13.02 25.55
CA SER A 113 -0.26 13.75 24.83
C SER A 113 -1.48 12.87 24.53
N PHE A 114 -1.27 11.55 24.41
CA PHE A 114 -2.26 10.55 24.04
C PHE A 114 -1.91 9.20 24.68
N GLU A 115 -2.83 8.22 24.66
CA GLU A 115 -2.56 6.84 25.08
C GLU A 115 -1.36 6.26 24.29
N LYS A 116 -0.56 5.39 24.92
CA LYS A 116 0.68 4.87 24.32
C LYS A 116 0.41 4.09 23.03
N GLU A 117 -0.72 3.40 22.98
CA GLU A 117 -1.19 2.60 21.86
C GLU A 117 -1.51 3.45 20.63
N ARG A 118 -1.64 4.78 20.75
CA ARG A 118 -1.95 5.68 19.62
C ARG A 118 -0.87 5.78 18.57
N VAL A 119 0.33 5.28 18.86
CA VAL A 119 1.40 5.11 17.87
C VAL A 119 1.17 3.91 16.95
N LEU A 120 0.38 2.92 17.37
CA LEU A 120 0.13 1.70 16.61
C LEU A 120 -0.77 1.99 15.41
N LEU A 121 -0.41 1.44 14.24
CA LEU A 121 -1.13 1.75 13.00
C LEU A 121 -2.54 1.15 12.98
N TRP A 122 -2.76 -0.03 13.56
CA TRP A 122 -4.12 -0.58 13.69
C TRP A 122 -5.01 0.28 14.60
N ARG A 123 -4.44 0.92 15.64
CA ARG A 123 -5.18 1.81 16.54
C ARG A 123 -5.63 3.06 15.80
N LEU A 124 -4.81 3.63 14.91
CA LEU A 124 -5.24 4.68 13.97
C LEU A 124 -6.48 4.21 13.17
N GLY A 125 -6.45 2.99 12.63
CA GLY A 125 -7.58 2.38 11.95
C GLY A 125 -8.84 2.32 12.82
N GLU A 126 -8.70 1.82 14.04
CA GLU A 126 -9.80 1.69 15.00
C GLU A 126 -10.45 3.05 15.31
N ILE A 127 -9.67 4.11 15.55
CA ILE A 127 -10.20 5.45 15.88
C ILE A 127 -10.99 6.05 14.73
N ILE A 128 -10.45 5.93 13.51
CA ILE A 128 -11.13 6.42 12.31
C ILE A 128 -12.42 5.63 12.11
N GLY A 129 -12.37 4.30 12.26
CA GLY A 129 -13.54 3.44 12.18
C GLY A 129 -14.59 3.77 13.26
N GLU A 130 -14.19 3.95 14.51
CA GLU A 130 -15.05 4.38 15.62
C GLU A 130 -15.70 5.73 15.35
N TYR A 131 -14.94 6.69 14.80
CA TYR A 131 -15.48 7.99 14.43
C TYR A 131 -16.67 7.86 13.47
N PHE A 132 -16.57 6.97 12.48
CA PHE A 132 -17.63 6.77 11.49
C PHE A 132 -18.65 5.68 11.86
N GLY A 133 -18.47 5.00 13.00
CA GLY A 133 -19.35 3.93 13.46
C GLY A 133 -19.17 2.61 12.69
N ASN A 134 -17.98 2.35 12.14
CA ASN A 134 -17.61 1.11 11.45
C ASN A 134 -16.20 0.59 11.86
N PRO A 135 -15.91 0.38 13.16
CA PRO A 135 -14.56 0.03 13.63
C PRO A 135 -14.10 -1.37 13.20
N LYS A 136 -15.01 -2.29 12.87
CA LYS A 136 -14.70 -3.68 12.55
C LYS A 136 -14.33 -3.94 11.08
N ARG A 137 -14.31 -2.90 10.24
CA ARG A 137 -14.09 -3.04 8.78
C ARG A 137 -13.03 -2.07 8.29
N VAL A 138 -12.05 -1.78 9.13
CA VAL A 138 -10.91 -0.93 8.79
C VAL A 138 -9.67 -1.80 8.66
N GLU A 139 -9.13 -1.86 7.45
CA GLU A 139 -7.85 -2.52 7.18
C GLU A 139 -6.77 -1.46 7.03
N VAL A 140 -5.61 -1.64 7.65
CA VAL A 140 -4.50 -0.68 7.55
C VAL A 140 -3.39 -1.28 6.71
N LEU A 141 -2.93 -0.53 5.70
CA LEU A 141 -1.87 -0.94 4.80
C LEU A 141 -0.64 -0.04 4.98
N SER A 142 0.50 -0.67 5.23
CA SER A 142 1.79 0.03 5.39
C SER A 142 2.88 -0.69 4.61
N ASN A 143 3.01 -0.34 3.32
CA ASN A 143 3.96 -0.91 2.39
C ASN A 143 4.89 0.19 1.83
N ALA A 144 5.50 0.97 2.72
CA ALA A 144 6.28 2.17 2.38
C ALA A 144 5.54 3.14 1.43
N CYS A 145 6.25 3.73 0.47
CA CYS A 145 5.74 4.76 -0.42
C CYS A 145 4.72 4.25 -1.46
N ILE A 146 4.56 2.93 -1.62
CA ILE A 146 3.56 2.35 -2.52
C ILE A 146 2.20 2.12 -1.84
N SER A 147 2.09 2.39 -0.54
CA SER A 147 0.90 2.06 0.27
C SER A 147 -0.41 2.54 -0.35
N GLY A 148 -0.48 3.78 -0.83
CA GLY A 148 -1.70 4.31 -1.43
C GLY A 148 -2.14 3.59 -2.72
N VAL A 149 -1.19 3.24 -3.59
CA VAL A 149 -1.50 2.50 -4.83
C VAL A 149 -1.96 1.08 -4.51
N VAL A 150 -1.28 0.40 -3.58
CA VAL A 150 -1.67 -0.96 -3.16
C VAL A 150 -3.03 -0.93 -2.44
N ALA A 151 -3.34 0.12 -1.67
CA ALA A 151 -4.65 0.27 -1.02
C ALA A 151 -5.79 0.42 -2.04
N ILE A 152 -5.60 1.20 -3.10
CA ILE A 152 -6.57 1.33 -4.21
C ILE A 152 -6.74 -0.01 -4.94
N ASN A 153 -5.63 -0.69 -5.28
CA ASN A 153 -5.69 -2.00 -5.93
C ASN A 153 -6.40 -3.05 -5.05
N THR A 154 -6.15 -3.02 -3.74
CA THR A 154 -6.78 -3.92 -2.76
C THR A 154 -8.28 -3.64 -2.67
N ALA A 155 -8.67 -2.37 -2.61
CA ALA A 155 -10.08 -1.98 -2.60
C ALA A 155 -10.83 -2.44 -3.85
N ALA A 156 -10.24 -2.25 -5.04
CA ALA A 156 -10.82 -2.75 -6.28
C ALA A 156 -10.95 -4.29 -6.27
N SER A 157 -9.91 -4.98 -5.80
CA SER A 157 -9.90 -6.45 -5.65
C SER A 157 -11.04 -6.96 -4.76
N ILE A 158 -11.29 -6.28 -3.64
CA ILE A 158 -12.34 -6.62 -2.66
C ILE A 158 -13.75 -6.33 -3.21
N ILE A 159 -13.90 -5.29 -4.03
CA ILE A 159 -15.15 -5.00 -4.71
C ILE A 159 -15.44 -6.05 -5.79
N GLU A 160 -14.42 -6.42 -6.58
CA GLU A 160 -14.53 -7.42 -7.63
C GLU A 160 -14.74 -8.85 -7.09
N SER A 161 -14.25 -9.16 -5.89
CA SER A 161 -14.58 -10.42 -5.20
C SER A 161 -16.04 -10.49 -4.75
N GLY A 162 -16.75 -9.35 -4.73
CA GLY A 162 -18.11 -9.23 -4.23
C GLY A 162 -18.21 -9.14 -2.70
N LYS A 163 -17.09 -9.01 -1.97
CA LYS A 163 -17.11 -8.85 -0.51
C LYS A 163 -17.72 -7.52 -0.09
N TYR A 164 -17.41 -6.44 -0.80
CA TYR A 164 -18.01 -5.13 -0.58
C TYR A 164 -18.55 -4.56 -1.90
N ASP A 165 -19.56 -3.71 -1.78
CA ASP A 165 -20.05 -2.92 -2.92
C ASP A 165 -19.27 -1.61 -3.02
N ASN A 166 -18.80 -1.11 -1.88
CA ASN A 166 -18.05 0.13 -1.76
C ASN A 166 -16.84 -0.04 -0.84
N VAL A 167 -15.75 0.63 -1.16
CA VAL A 167 -14.58 0.73 -0.28
C VAL A 167 -14.11 2.16 -0.24
N ILE A 168 -13.97 2.67 0.99
CA ILE A 168 -13.42 4.00 1.27
C ILE A 168 -11.93 3.83 1.50
N VAL A 169 -11.13 4.39 0.62
CA VAL A 169 -9.68 4.34 0.70
C VAL A 169 -9.16 5.69 1.14
N CYS A 170 -8.60 5.80 2.33
CA CYS A 170 -8.06 7.04 2.86
C CYS A 170 -6.60 6.86 3.23
N GLY A 171 -5.71 7.76 2.80
CA GLY A 171 -4.32 7.73 3.21
C GLY A 171 -3.87 9.04 3.77
N GLY A 172 -2.95 8.99 4.71
CA GLY A 172 -2.45 10.17 5.40
C GLY A 172 -1.08 9.94 6.02
N ASP A 173 -0.26 10.98 5.96
CA ASP A 173 1.01 11.07 6.68
C ASP A 173 1.34 12.54 6.97
N ILE A 174 2.13 12.74 8.03
CA ILE A 174 2.61 14.05 8.47
C ILE A 174 4.14 14.11 8.43
N VAL A 175 4.68 15.32 8.34
CA VAL A 175 6.11 15.57 8.43
C VAL A 175 6.45 15.72 9.91
N SER A 176 7.24 14.79 10.43
CA SER A 176 7.67 14.75 11.82
C SER A 176 9.19 14.69 11.91
N ARG A 177 9.75 15.04 13.07
CA ARG A 177 11.19 14.91 13.33
C ARG A 177 11.71 13.51 13.05
N PHE A 178 10.94 12.47 13.39
CA PHE A 178 11.25 11.07 13.06
C PHE A 178 11.47 10.88 11.55
N VAL A 179 10.52 11.33 10.74
CA VAL A 179 10.57 11.18 9.28
C VAL A 179 11.71 12.00 8.69
N VAL A 180 11.80 13.29 9.03
CA VAL A 180 12.82 14.20 8.48
C VAL A 180 14.23 13.69 8.79
N SER A 181 14.47 13.33 10.07
CA SER A 181 15.77 12.81 10.52
C SER A 181 16.15 11.51 9.79
N GLY A 182 15.17 10.66 9.53
CA GLY A 182 15.34 9.43 8.77
C GLY A 182 15.78 9.67 7.33
N PHE A 183 15.04 10.48 6.57
CA PHE A 183 15.39 10.78 5.18
C PHE A 183 16.69 11.58 5.05
N MET A 184 17.00 12.47 6.01
CA MET A 184 18.28 13.16 6.09
C MET A 184 19.45 12.19 6.30
N SER A 185 19.29 11.15 7.15
CA SER A 185 20.33 10.12 7.31
C SER A 185 20.67 9.43 5.99
N PHE A 186 19.67 9.25 5.12
CA PHE A 186 19.84 8.64 3.80
C PHE A 186 20.44 9.58 2.74
N LEU A 187 20.70 10.85 3.08
CA LEU A 187 21.08 11.89 2.11
C LEU A 187 20.13 11.92 0.91
N SER A 188 18.84 11.70 1.18
CA SER A 188 17.80 11.55 0.16
C SER A 188 16.96 12.80 -0.02
N LEU A 189 17.08 13.78 0.88
CA LEU A 189 16.41 15.06 0.78
C LEU A 189 17.24 16.05 -0.05
N SER A 190 16.58 16.76 -0.96
CA SER A 190 17.19 17.89 -1.66
C SER A 190 17.33 19.08 -0.69
N PRO A 191 18.38 19.89 -0.81
CA PRO A 191 18.46 21.19 -0.14
C PRO A 191 17.46 22.21 -0.71
N THR A 192 16.86 21.94 -1.87
CA THR A 192 15.87 22.81 -2.52
C THR A 192 14.58 22.04 -2.86
N ALA A 193 13.57 22.73 -3.41
CA ALA A 193 12.39 22.04 -3.89
C ALA A 193 12.78 20.99 -4.95
N CYS A 194 12.27 19.77 -4.81
CA CYS A 194 12.65 18.66 -5.66
C CYS A 194 12.27 18.89 -7.13
N LYS A 195 13.06 18.31 -8.03
CA LYS A 195 12.97 18.51 -9.48
C LYS A 195 12.87 17.16 -10.20
N PRO A 196 11.70 16.50 -10.19
CA PRO A 196 11.57 15.17 -10.79
C PRO A 196 12.05 15.16 -12.24
N PHE A 197 12.88 14.18 -12.58
CA PHE A 197 13.46 13.92 -13.90
C PHE A 197 14.41 15.00 -14.46
N ASP A 198 14.66 16.08 -13.71
CA ASP A 198 15.55 17.17 -14.13
C ASP A 198 17.03 16.74 -14.05
N GLU A 199 17.89 17.36 -14.86
CA GLU A 199 19.35 17.16 -14.82
C GLU A 199 19.95 17.54 -13.47
N ASN A 200 19.38 18.54 -12.80
CA ASN A 200 19.86 19.08 -11.52
C ASN A 200 19.09 18.51 -10.33
N ARG A 201 18.48 17.34 -10.48
CA ARG A 201 17.80 16.64 -9.38
C ARG A 201 18.82 16.04 -8.41
N ASP A 202 18.61 16.25 -7.13
CA ASP A 202 19.56 15.85 -6.08
C ASP A 202 18.88 15.24 -4.85
N GLY A 203 17.57 15.00 -4.90
CA GLY A 203 16.80 14.42 -3.80
C GLY A 203 15.35 14.86 -3.79
N LEU A 204 14.58 14.28 -2.87
CA LEU A 204 13.16 14.58 -2.70
C LEU A 204 12.93 15.74 -1.72
N SER A 205 11.77 16.37 -1.78
CA SER A 205 11.23 17.21 -0.69
C SER A 205 10.13 16.43 0.02
N LEU A 206 9.93 16.65 1.32
CA LEU A 206 8.87 15.97 2.07
C LEU A 206 7.53 16.72 1.97
N GLY A 207 6.43 16.01 2.16
CA GLY A 207 5.09 16.59 2.12
C GLY A 207 4.14 15.97 3.13
N GLU A 208 3.13 16.73 3.51
CA GLU A 208 1.98 16.27 4.28
C GLU A 208 0.73 16.27 3.41
N ALA A 209 -0.08 15.23 3.54
CA ALA A 209 -1.42 15.22 2.98
C ALA A 209 -2.27 14.16 3.65
N ALA A 210 -3.59 14.34 3.54
CA ALA A 210 -4.54 13.24 3.58
C ALA A 210 -5.40 13.27 2.31
N GLY A 211 -5.68 12.11 1.74
CA GLY A 211 -6.54 11.96 0.57
C GLY A 211 -7.50 10.81 0.77
N THR A 212 -8.71 10.94 0.23
CA THR A 212 -9.72 9.88 0.27
C THR A 212 -10.31 9.67 -1.11
N ILE A 213 -10.53 8.41 -1.49
CA ILE A 213 -11.29 7.99 -2.68
C ILE A 213 -12.35 6.99 -2.22
N ILE A 214 -13.57 7.12 -2.73
CA ILE A 214 -14.59 6.08 -2.65
C ILE A 214 -14.60 5.30 -3.96
N LEU A 215 -14.33 4.00 -3.86
CA LEU A 215 -14.45 3.05 -4.96
C LEU A 215 -15.77 2.30 -4.83
N SER A 216 -16.47 2.07 -5.94
CA SER A 216 -17.75 1.37 -5.97
C SER A 216 -17.89 0.46 -7.19
N ASN A 217 -18.67 -0.62 -7.08
CA ASN A 217 -19.10 -1.41 -8.24
C ASN A 217 -20.19 -0.71 -9.08
N ALA A 218 -20.74 0.40 -8.59
CA ALA A 218 -21.74 1.20 -9.28
C ALA A 218 -21.12 2.53 -9.76
N PRO A 219 -21.30 2.91 -11.04
CA PRO A 219 -20.85 4.21 -11.54
C PRO A 219 -21.74 5.35 -11.01
N LYS A 220 -21.20 6.57 -11.01
CA LYS A 220 -22.00 7.79 -10.86
C LYS A 220 -22.72 8.15 -12.17
N GLN A 221 -23.73 9.01 -12.09
CA GLN A 221 -24.30 9.62 -13.29
C GLN A 221 -23.27 10.54 -13.95
N GLY A 222 -23.07 10.38 -15.26
CA GLY A 222 -22.16 11.22 -16.05
C GLY A 222 -20.82 10.55 -16.35
N GLU A 223 -19.78 11.36 -16.41
CA GLU A 223 -18.41 10.90 -16.66
C GLU A 223 -17.87 10.13 -15.45
N ASN A 224 -17.28 8.96 -15.72
CA ASN A 224 -16.74 8.09 -14.68
C ASN A 224 -15.28 7.77 -14.96
N ILE A 225 -14.49 7.66 -13.89
CA ILE A 225 -13.16 7.08 -13.97
C ILE A 225 -13.23 5.66 -13.39
N ALA A 226 -12.90 4.66 -14.20
CA ALA A 226 -12.87 3.27 -13.80
C ALA A 226 -11.44 2.81 -13.54
N TRP A 227 -11.25 2.04 -12.47
CA TRP A 227 -10.06 1.21 -12.29
C TRP A 227 -10.19 -0.03 -13.18
N LEU A 228 -9.14 -0.35 -13.94
CA LEU A 228 -9.13 -1.51 -14.84
C LEU A 228 -8.19 -2.63 -14.43
N GLY A 229 -7.14 -2.31 -13.67
CA GLY A 229 -6.13 -3.29 -13.28
C GLY A 229 -5.03 -2.63 -12.48
N GLY A 230 -4.34 -3.42 -11.67
CA GLY A 230 -3.28 -2.94 -10.81
C GLY A 230 -2.61 -4.05 -10.03
N ASP A 231 -1.30 -3.95 -9.90
CA ASP A 231 -0.51 -4.93 -9.19
C ASP A 231 0.71 -4.29 -8.52
N SER A 232 1.44 -5.11 -7.78
CA SER A 232 2.74 -4.80 -7.21
C SER A 232 3.79 -5.83 -7.63
N ALA A 233 5.05 -5.49 -7.45
CA ALA A 233 6.18 -6.37 -7.71
C ALA A 233 7.37 -5.96 -6.84
N ASN A 234 8.31 -6.89 -6.64
CA ASN A 234 9.54 -6.61 -5.92
C ASN A 234 10.75 -6.62 -6.86
N ASP A 235 11.69 -5.69 -6.66
CA ASP A 235 12.95 -5.63 -7.41
C ASP A 235 13.88 -6.81 -7.11
N ALA A 236 13.78 -7.41 -5.92
CA ALA A 236 14.70 -8.43 -5.40
C ALA A 236 16.20 -8.04 -5.50
N ASN A 237 16.47 -6.73 -5.40
CA ASN A 237 17.78 -6.14 -5.66
C ASN A 237 18.47 -5.61 -4.39
N HIS A 238 17.92 -4.56 -3.78
CA HIS A 238 18.48 -3.89 -2.60
C HIS A 238 17.36 -3.30 -1.73
N ILE A 239 17.57 -3.24 -0.40
CA ILE A 239 16.54 -2.78 0.54
C ILE A 239 16.25 -1.28 0.47
N SER A 240 17.23 -0.47 0.08
CA SER A 240 17.07 0.99 -0.02
C SER A 240 17.30 1.56 -1.42
N GLY A 241 17.76 0.74 -2.36
CA GLY A 241 18.14 1.18 -3.70
C GLY A 241 17.27 0.49 -4.74
N PRO A 242 16.72 1.22 -5.72
CA PRO A 242 15.88 0.62 -6.74
C PRO A 242 16.70 -0.29 -7.67
N SER A 243 16.04 -1.18 -8.41
CA SER A 243 16.69 -1.97 -9.46
C SER A 243 17.28 -1.07 -10.55
N ARG A 244 18.55 -1.29 -10.93
CA ARG A 244 19.17 -0.55 -12.05
C ARG A 244 18.57 -0.88 -13.41
N THR A 245 17.77 -1.93 -13.51
CA THR A 245 17.08 -2.32 -14.76
C THR A 245 15.60 -1.95 -14.76
N GLY A 246 15.09 -1.30 -13.71
CA GLY A 246 13.65 -0.99 -13.60
C GLY A 246 12.78 -2.22 -13.43
N GLU A 247 13.32 -3.29 -12.85
CA GLU A 247 12.70 -4.60 -12.91
C GLU A 247 11.34 -4.71 -12.21
N GLY A 248 11.26 -4.38 -10.93
CA GLY A 248 10.00 -4.45 -10.20
C GLY A 248 8.97 -3.48 -10.78
N SER A 249 9.40 -2.29 -11.18
CA SER A 249 8.53 -1.32 -11.86
C SER A 249 8.01 -1.86 -13.20
N PHE A 250 8.88 -2.45 -14.02
CA PHE A 250 8.50 -3.09 -15.29
C PHE A 250 7.46 -4.20 -15.09
N ILE A 251 7.68 -5.09 -14.11
CA ILE A 251 6.77 -6.20 -13.78
C ILE A 251 5.43 -5.64 -13.29
N ALA A 252 5.42 -4.67 -12.37
CA ALA A 252 4.20 -4.07 -11.85
C ALA A 252 3.36 -3.44 -12.97
N ILE A 253 3.98 -2.67 -13.87
CA ILE A 253 3.31 -2.08 -15.05
C ILE A 253 2.77 -3.18 -15.96
N GLN A 254 3.58 -4.21 -16.25
CA GLN A 254 3.18 -5.32 -17.11
C GLN A 254 1.95 -6.03 -16.57
N LYS A 255 1.94 -6.37 -15.28
CA LYS A 255 0.82 -7.06 -14.62
C LYS A 255 -0.43 -6.18 -14.53
N ALA A 256 -0.29 -4.89 -14.24
CA ALA A 256 -1.41 -3.95 -14.25
C ALA A 256 -2.05 -3.82 -15.65
N MET A 257 -1.24 -3.69 -16.71
CA MET A 257 -1.76 -3.66 -18.10
C MET A 257 -2.38 -4.99 -18.53
N LYS A 258 -1.79 -6.12 -18.10
CA LYS A 258 -2.32 -7.46 -18.37
C LYS A 258 -3.71 -7.63 -17.74
N GLU A 259 -3.88 -7.24 -16.48
CA GLU A 259 -5.17 -7.26 -15.79
C GLU A 259 -6.19 -6.33 -16.46
N ALA A 260 -5.75 -5.12 -16.83
CA ALA A 260 -6.58 -4.17 -17.56
C ALA A 260 -6.95 -4.62 -18.99
N GLY A 261 -6.30 -5.67 -19.52
CA GLY A 261 -6.54 -6.19 -20.86
C GLY A 261 -6.12 -5.22 -21.97
N ILE A 262 -5.10 -4.37 -21.71
CA ILE A 262 -4.62 -3.36 -22.66
C ILE A 262 -3.13 -3.54 -23.00
N LYS A 263 -2.70 -2.88 -24.07
CA LYS A 263 -1.29 -2.77 -24.48
C LYS A 263 -0.73 -1.41 -24.07
N SER A 264 0.59 -1.28 -23.99
CA SER A 264 1.27 -0.02 -23.69
C SER A 264 0.86 1.12 -24.64
N SER A 265 0.60 0.81 -25.92
CA SER A 265 0.15 1.77 -26.93
C SER A 265 -1.21 2.42 -26.63
N ALA A 266 -1.99 1.90 -25.67
CA ALA A 266 -3.26 2.51 -25.26
C ALA A 266 -3.08 3.58 -24.17
N ILE A 267 -1.95 3.57 -23.45
CA ILE A 267 -1.69 4.52 -22.37
C ILE A 267 -1.44 5.91 -22.98
N SER A 268 -2.24 6.88 -22.55
CA SER A 268 -2.19 8.27 -23.01
C SER A 268 -1.51 9.24 -22.04
N HIS A 269 -1.30 8.83 -20.80
CA HIS A 269 -0.65 9.62 -19.75
C HIS A 269 -0.07 8.73 -18.65
N ILE A 270 1.07 9.13 -18.07
CA ILE A 270 1.73 8.44 -16.95
C ILE A 270 1.91 9.42 -15.79
N SER A 271 1.31 9.10 -14.64
CA SER A 271 1.64 9.71 -13.35
C SER A 271 2.72 8.87 -12.69
N ALA A 272 3.98 9.28 -12.83
CA ALA A 272 5.13 8.56 -12.30
C ALA A 272 5.23 8.64 -10.77
N HIS A 273 6.15 7.87 -10.18
CA HIS A 273 6.58 8.09 -8.81
C HIS A 273 7.44 9.36 -8.72
N GLY A 274 8.46 9.51 -9.58
CA GLY A 274 9.26 10.72 -9.79
C GLY A 274 9.65 11.46 -8.52
N THR A 275 10.58 10.89 -7.75
CA THR A 275 11.00 11.45 -6.45
C THR A 275 12.07 12.53 -6.57
N ALA A 276 12.62 12.75 -7.77
CA ALA A 276 13.81 13.57 -7.98
C ALA A 276 15.07 12.99 -7.33
N THR A 277 15.04 11.74 -6.88
CA THR A 277 16.27 11.04 -6.50
C THR A 277 16.95 10.51 -7.76
N PRO A 278 18.29 10.61 -7.88
CA PRO A 278 18.99 10.20 -9.09
C PRO A 278 18.66 8.78 -9.54
N TYR A 279 18.61 7.83 -8.60
CA TYR A 279 18.40 6.42 -8.90
C TYR A 279 16.95 6.04 -9.18
N ASN A 280 15.97 6.64 -8.49
CA ASN A 280 14.57 6.26 -8.73
C ASN A 280 14.09 6.77 -10.08
N ASP A 281 14.35 8.04 -10.40
CA ASP A 281 13.90 8.63 -11.65
C ASP A 281 14.58 7.96 -12.85
N GLU A 282 15.85 7.58 -12.70
CA GLU A 282 16.57 6.78 -13.69
C GLU A 282 15.94 5.39 -13.86
N MET A 283 15.64 4.71 -12.75
CA MET A 283 14.99 3.40 -12.75
C MET A 283 13.63 3.43 -13.45
N GLU A 284 12.81 4.44 -13.19
CA GLU A 284 11.51 4.61 -13.83
C GLU A 284 11.64 4.86 -15.33
N SER A 285 12.63 5.68 -15.74
CA SER A 285 12.90 5.92 -17.17
C SER A 285 13.21 4.64 -17.94
N ILE A 286 13.95 3.72 -17.31
CA ILE A 286 14.28 2.42 -17.89
C ILE A 286 13.03 1.54 -17.96
N ALA A 287 12.22 1.48 -16.89
CA ALA A 287 10.99 0.70 -16.88
C ALA A 287 9.99 1.16 -17.95
N ILE A 288 9.79 2.46 -18.10
CA ILE A 288 8.91 3.07 -19.10
C ILE A 288 9.43 2.80 -20.52
N SER A 289 10.73 2.96 -20.76
CA SER A 289 11.36 2.69 -22.07
C SER A 289 11.26 1.21 -22.48
N ARG A 290 11.40 0.27 -21.53
CA ARG A 290 11.20 -1.17 -21.79
C ARG A 290 9.79 -1.50 -22.30
N HIS A 291 8.80 -0.68 -21.95
CA HIS A 291 7.42 -0.79 -22.43
C HIS A 291 7.13 0.02 -23.70
N GLN A 292 8.13 0.69 -24.27
CA GLN A 292 8.04 1.53 -25.46
C GLN A 292 7.06 2.71 -25.28
N MET A 293 7.10 3.34 -24.10
CA MET A 293 6.24 4.45 -23.70
C MET A 293 6.99 5.79 -23.56
N GLU A 294 8.17 5.93 -24.18
CA GLU A 294 9.01 7.14 -24.07
C GLU A 294 8.31 8.42 -24.54
N THR A 295 7.39 8.30 -25.50
CA THR A 295 6.62 9.41 -26.07
C THR A 295 5.35 9.74 -25.30
N VAL A 296 4.91 8.86 -24.39
CA VAL A 296 3.70 9.10 -23.58
C VAL A 296 4.01 10.24 -22.59
N PRO A 297 3.14 11.27 -22.48
CA PRO A 297 3.33 12.33 -21.50
C PRO A 297 3.46 11.79 -20.08
N VAL A 298 4.47 12.26 -19.36
CA VAL A 298 4.77 11.86 -17.98
C VAL A 298 4.79 13.08 -17.07
N ASN A 299 4.14 12.98 -15.92
CA ASN A 299 4.36 13.93 -14.82
C ASN A 299 4.74 13.25 -13.50
N SER A 300 5.28 14.07 -12.60
CA SER A 300 5.29 13.80 -11.16
C SER A 300 4.79 15.02 -10.42
N LEU A 301 3.87 14.81 -9.48
CA LEU A 301 3.30 15.87 -8.65
C LEU A 301 4.09 16.09 -7.34
N LYS A 302 5.19 15.35 -7.14
CA LYS A 302 6.05 15.53 -5.95
C LYS A 302 6.77 16.87 -5.97
N GLY A 303 7.04 17.45 -7.15
CA GLY A 303 7.53 18.83 -7.24
C GLY A 303 6.54 19.88 -6.74
N ASN A 304 5.24 19.55 -6.67
CA ASN A 304 4.21 20.45 -6.15
C ASN A 304 3.94 20.21 -4.66
N TRP A 305 3.76 18.96 -4.25
CA TRP A 305 3.35 18.61 -2.89
C TRP A 305 4.47 18.14 -1.97
N GLY A 306 5.68 17.93 -2.50
CA GLY A 306 6.65 17.04 -1.85
C GLY A 306 6.18 15.59 -1.87
N HIS A 307 6.99 14.70 -1.30
CA HIS A 307 6.65 13.31 -1.11
C HIS A 307 5.79 13.12 0.14
N THR A 308 4.50 12.86 -0.05
CA THR A 308 3.50 12.67 1.01
C THR A 308 3.41 11.24 1.53
N LEU A 309 4.53 10.50 1.46
CA LEU A 309 4.69 9.15 2.00
C LEU A 309 3.54 8.20 1.59
N GLY A 310 2.80 7.63 2.54
CA GLY A 310 1.74 6.65 2.33
C GLY A 310 0.46 7.26 1.76
N ALA A 311 0.32 8.59 1.76
CA ALA A 311 -0.78 9.31 1.12
C ALA A 311 -0.53 9.56 -0.38
N ALA A 312 0.72 9.51 -0.84
CA ALA A 312 1.12 9.89 -2.20
C ALA A 312 0.33 9.15 -3.28
N GLY A 313 0.24 7.83 -3.16
CA GLY A 313 -0.51 7.00 -4.12
C GLY A 313 -1.98 7.40 -4.25
N ILE A 314 -2.61 7.94 -3.20
CA ILE A 314 -4.02 8.34 -3.22
C ILE A 314 -4.17 9.73 -3.82
N ILE A 315 -3.49 10.74 -3.26
CA ILE A 315 -3.66 12.13 -3.73
C ILE A 315 -3.22 12.31 -5.18
N GLU A 316 -2.18 11.58 -5.61
CA GLU A 316 -1.70 11.62 -6.99
C GLU A 316 -2.66 10.88 -7.93
N THR A 317 -3.37 9.84 -7.45
CA THR A 317 -4.42 9.17 -8.23
C THR A 317 -5.68 10.05 -8.34
N ILE A 318 -6.03 10.80 -7.30
CA ILE A 318 -7.15 11.77 -7.36
C ILE A 318 -6.83 12.87 -8.39
N ALA A 319 -5.63 13.45 -8.33
CA ALA A 319 -5.21 14.43 -9.33
C ALA A 319 -5.20 13.84 -10.74
N LEU A 320 -4.71 12.60 -10.92
CA LEU A 320 -4.75 11.91 -12.21
C LEU A 320 -6.19 11.72 -12.72
N ALA A 321 -7.13 11.38 -11.84
CA ALA A 321 -8.54 11.27 -12.21
C ALA A 321 -9.11 12.64 -12.66
N GLU A 322 -8.72 13.75 -12.01
CA GLU A 322 -9.08 15.10 -12.45
C GLU A 322 -8.40 15.51 -13.76
N GLU A 323 -7.14 15.13 -13.99
CA GLU A 323 -6.47 15.29 -15.28
C GLU A 323 -7.28 14.62 -16.40
N MET A 324 -7.81 13.42 -16.12
CA MET A 324 -8.64 12.66 -17.07
C MET A 324 -10.02 13.28 -17.30
N ARG A 325 -10.72 13.69 -16.24
CA ARG A 325 -12.03 14.36 -16.32
C ARG A 325 -11.96 15.68 -17.09
N GLN A 326 -10.88 16.45 -16.86
CA GLN A 326 -10.70 17.77 -17.46
C GLN A 326 -9.86 17.75 -18.73
N ASN A 327 -9.41 16.57 -19.21
CA ASN A 327 -8.50 16.41 -20.36
C ASN A 327 -7.34 17.43 -20.31
N THR A 328 -6.68 17.48 -19.15
CA THR A 328 -5.64 18.45 -18.82
C THR A 328 -4.44 17.72 -18.25
N LEU A 329 -3.31 17.80 -18.95
CA LEU A 329 -2.01 17.33 -18.49
C LEU A 329 -1.36 18.42 -17.62
N LEU A 330 -1.06 18.11 -16.37
CA LEU A 330 -0.35 18.99 -15.45
C LEU A 330 1.16 18.92 -15.68
N LYS A 331 1.82 20.07 -15.63
CA LYS A 331 3.29 20.13 -15.67
C LYS A 331 3.93 19.47 -14.46
N THR A 332 5.15 18.98 -14.64
CA THR A 332 6.06 18.58 -13.57
C THR A 332 6.74 19.82 -13.00
N ALA A 333 6.37 20.22 -11.78
CA ALA A 333 7.03 21.35 -11.12
C ALA A 333 8.53 21.04 -10.86
N GLY A 334 9.38 22.03 -11.10
CA GLY A 334 10.83 21.92 -10.93
C GLY A 334 11.59 21.35 -12.13
N PHE A 335 10.90 20.78 -13.13
CA PHE A 335 11.52 20.27 -14.35
C PHE A 335 11.81 21.39 -15.36
N SER A 336 12.99 21.34 -15.96
CA SER A 336 13.46 22.28 -16.98
C SER A 336 14.33 21.62 -18.05
N THR A 337 15.30 20.79 -17.63
CA THR A 337 16.24 20.12 -18.53
C THR A 337 16.20 18.61 -18.29
N PRO A 338 16.07 17.76 -19.31
CA PRO A 338 16.08 16.29 -19.15
C PRO A 338 17.35 15.76 -18.46
N GLY A 339 17.19 14.95 -17.41
CA GLY A 339 18.30 14.43 -16.60
C GLY A 339 18.48 12.90 -16.54
N ILE A 340 17.74 12.16 -17.35
CA ILE A 340 17.64 10.69 -17.30
C ILE A 340 18.23 10.04 -18.56
N SER A 341 18.77 8.82 -18.45
CA SER A 341 19.45 8.17 -19.59
C SER A 341 18.50 7.68 -20.67
N LYS A 342 17.23 7.40 -20.33
CA LYS A 342 16.16 7.11 -21.27
C LYS A 342 15.26 8.34 -21.38
N PRO A 343 15.37 9.13 -22.46
CA PRO A 343 14.55 10.33 -22.61
C PRO A 343 13.07 10.00 -22.56
N LEU A 344 12.32 10.70 -21.71
CA LEU A 344 10.87 10.62 -21.59
C LEU A 344 10.24 11.96 -21.98
N ASN A 345 8.99 11.92 -22.43
CA ASN A 345 8.16 13.10 -22.65
C ASN A 345 7.64 13.69 -21.31
N ILE A 346 8.53 14.30 -20.54
CA ILE A 346 8.16 14.98 -19.29
C ILE A 346 7.37 16.26 -19.60
N ILE A 347 6.19 16.40 -18.99
CA ILE A 347 5.32 17.56 -19.21
C ILE A 347 5.94 18.79 -18.53
N ASP A 348 6.44 19.74 -19.32
CA ASP A 348 7.04 21.01 -18.85
C ASP A 348 6.00 22.14 -18.72
N LYS A 349 4.89 22.04 -19.45
CA LYS A 349 3.80 23.00 -19.48
C LYS A 349 2.45 22.33 -19.37
N THR A 350 1.59 22.86 -18.50
CA THR A 350 0.20 22.42 -18.37
C THR A 350 -0.52 22.66 -19.70
N GLN A 351 -1.15 21.62 -20.24
CA GLN A 351 -1.77 21.65 -21.56
C GLN A 351 -3.01 20.77 -21.63
N SER A 352 -3.90 21.04 -22.58
CA SER A 352 -5.06 20.18 -22.81
C SER A 352 -4.69 19.03 -23.73
N GLN A 353 -5.06 17.81 -23.33
CA GLN A 353 -4.96 16.60 -24.13
C GLN A 353 -6.00 15.60 -23.63
N GLU A 354 -6.62 14.86 -24.55
CA GLU A 354 -7.51 13.77 -24.17
C GLU A 354 -6.73 12.65 -23.45
N ILE A 355 -7.27 12.19 -22.31
CA ILE A 355 -6.65 11.12 -21.51
C ILE A 355 -7.64 9.96 -21.35
N SER A 356 -7.61 9.03 -22.29
CA SER A 356 -8.48 7.84 -22.28
C SER A 356 -8.03 6.79 -21.27
N TYR A 357 -6.73 6.50 -21.24
CA TYR A 357 -6.11 5.56 -20.30
C TYR A 357 -4.91 6.21 -19.63
N ALA A 358 -4.84 6.06 -18.32
CA ALA A 358 -3.74 6.58 -17.54
C ALA A 358 -3.09 5.50 -16.70
N LEU A 359 -1.76 5.55 -16.61
CA LEU A 359 -0.96 4.68 -15.77
C LEU A 359 -0.48 5.47 -14.55
N LYS A 360 -0.74 4.96 -13.35
CA LYS A 360 -0.13 5.46 -12.11
C LYS A 360 0.97 4.49 -11.67
N MET A 361 2.14 5.03 -11.32
CA MET A 361 3.27 4.28 -10.79
C MET A 361 3.62 4.74 -9.37
N ALA A 362 4.11 3.81 -8.55
CA ALA A 362 4.70 4.10 -7.26
C ALA A 362 5.87 3.14 -6.97
N SER A 363 6.91 3.66 -6.33
CA SER A 363 8.09 2.90 -5.93
C SER A 363 8.39 3.17 -4.45
N GLY A 364 8.91 2.20 -3.73
CA GLY A 364 9.19 2.33 -2.30
C GLY A 364 10.40 1.50 -1.88
N PHE A 365 10.89 1.80 -0.67
CA PHE A 365 11.94 0.99 -0.06
C PHE A 365 11.51 -0.48 0.10
N GLY A 366 12.49 -1.36 0.26
CA GLY A 366 12.34 -2.82 0.19
C GLY A 366 12.26 -3.34 -1.23
N GLY A 367 12.50 -2.51 -2.24
CA GLY A 367 12.37 -2.86 -3.67
C GLY A 367 10.92 -2.98 -4.13
N SER A 368 9.96 -2.44 -3.38
CA SER A 368 8.54 -2.63 -3.66
C SER A 368 8.06 -1.60 -4.68
N ASN A 369 7.44 -2.05 -5.77
CA ASN A 369 6.89 -1.21 -6.83
C ASN A 369 5.42 -1.56 -7.03
N ALA A 370 4.58 -0.60 -7.41
CA ALA A 370 3.17 -0.81 -7.70
C ALA A 370 2.72 0.05 -8.88
N ALA A 371 1.70 -0.44 -9.59
CA ALA A 371 1.06 0.28 -10.67
C ALA A 371 -0.46 0.07 -10.66
N LEU A 372 -1.19 1.03 -11.22
CA LEU A 372 -2.61 0.88 -11.56
C LEU A 372 -2.93 1.56 -12.89
N VAL A 373 -3.97 1.07 -13.55
CA VAL A 373 -4.50 1.60 -14.82
C VAL A 373 -5.90 2.13 -14.58
N LEU A 374 -6.11 3.39 -14.96
CA LEU A 374 -7.42 4.04 -14.98
C LEU A 374 -7.92 4.21 -16.42
N LYS A 375 -9.23 4.18 -16.58
CA LYS A 375 -9.91 4.49 -17.84
C LYS A 375 -10.98 5.56 -17.62
N ASN A 376 -11.02 6.53 -18.52
CA ASN A 376 -12.16 7.43 -18.64
C ASN A 376 -13.32 6.70 -19.34
N VAL A 377 -14.46 6.58 -18.65
CA VAL A 377 -15.67 5.91 -19.12
C VAL A 377 -16.75 6.96 -19.36
N ASN A 378 -16.90 7.33 -20.63
CA ASN A 378 -17.95 8.22 -21.10
C ASN A 378 -19.22 7.42 -21.43
N GLU A 379 -20.04 7.08 -20.44
CA GLU A 379 -21.39 6.56 -20.70
C GLU A 379 -22.39 7.72 -20.84
N LYS A 380 -22.77 8.03 -22.08
CA LYS A 380 -24.01 8.80 -22.33
C LYS A 380 -25.19 7.91 -21.97
N ILE A 381 -25.63 7.94 -20.71
CA ILE A 381 -26.86 7.25 -20.28
C ILE A 381 -28.04 7.95 -20.99
N GLN A 382 -28.54 7.37 -22.08
CA GLN A 382 -29.77 7.82 -22.72
C GLN A 382 -30.94 7.55 -21.76
N LYS A 383 -31.51 8.61 -21.18
CA LYS A 383 -32.83 8.56 -20.55
C LYS A 383 -33.87 8.20 -21.61
N SER A 384 -34.21 6.93 -21.75
CA SER A 384 -35.43 6.55 -22.46
C SER A 384 -36.63 6.99 -21.60
N LYS A 385 -37.48 7.84 -22.19
CA LYS A 385 -38.72 8.32 -21.58
C LYS A 385 -39.64 7.12 -21.33
N PHE A 386 -39.80 6.70 -20.08
CA PHE A 386 -40.97 5.91 -19.70
C PHE A 386 -42.19 6.83 -19.69
N LYS A 387 -43.01 6.72 -20.75
CA LYS A 387 -44.41 7.14 -20.69
C LYS A 387 -45.15 6.15 -19.81
N THR A 388 -45.77 6.66 -18.76
CA THR A 388 -46.71 5.97 -17.90
C THR A 388 -47.95 5.55 -18.68
N GLN A 389 -48.15 4.23 -18.89
CA GLN A 389 -49.48 3.64 -19.05
C GLN A 389 -49.53 2.23 -18.43
N ASN A 390 -50.55 2.06 -17.57
CA ASN A 390 -51.08 0.89 -16.87
C ASN A 390 -50.29 0.24 -15.71
N PRO A 391 -50.90 0.14 -14.51
CA PRO A 391 -50.50 -0.81 -13.47
C PRO A 391 -51.04 -2.20 -13.83
N ASP A 392 -50.50 -3.24 -13.21
CA ASP A 392 -50.86 -4.65 -13.37
C ASP A 392 -50.20 -5.35 -14.56
N ILE A 393 -48.96 -5.81 -14.35
CA ILE A 393 -48.44 -7.13 -14.74
C ILE A 393 -47.15 -7.35 -13.92
N GLU A 394 -47.19 -8.28 -12.96
CA GLU A 394 -46.00 -8.92 -12.42
C GLU A 394 -45.31 -9.72 -13.55
N ARG A 395 -44.04 -9.42 -13.86
CA ARG A 395 -43.03 -10.42 -14.26
C ARG A 395 -41.65 -9.81 -14.54
N ALA A 396 -40.64 -10.60 -14.13
CA ALA A 396 -39.28 -10.73 -14.63
C ALA A 396 -38.85 -9.79 -15.78
N ALA A 397 -37.78 -9.03 -15.52
CA ALA A 397 -37.12 -8.21 -16.54
C ALA A 397 -36.48 -9.09 -17.64
N PRO A 398 -36.74 -8.81 -18.93
CA PRO A 398 -36.04 -9.45 -20.04
C PRO A 398 -34.69 -8.78 -20.30
N ALA A 399 -33.66 -9.59 -20.52
CA ALA A 399 -32.38 -9.13 -21.05
C ALA A 399 -32.54 -8.64 -22.49
N LEU A 400 -32.03 -7.45 -22.80
CA LEU A 400 -31.89 -6.92 -24.17
C LEU A 400 -30.41 -6.89 -24.59
N PRO A 401 -30.12 -6.97 -25.91
CA PRO A 401 -28.83 -7.38 -26.43
C PRO A 401 -27.81 -6.22 -26.48
N LEU A 402 -26.62 -6.47 -25.93
CA LEU A 402 -25.42 -5.65 -26.07
C LEU A 402 -24.81 -5.85 -27.46
N GLY A 403 -24.74 -4.78 -28.26
CA GLY A 403 -23.96 -4.73 -29.50
C GLY A 403 -22.51 -4.34 -29.23
N ASP A 404 -21.60 -5.21 -29.67
CA ASP A 404 -20.17 -5.04 -30.00
C ASP A 404 -19.37 -3.93 -29.30
N LEU A 405 -19.12 -4.15 -28.02
CA LEU A 405 -17.85 -3.80 -27.37
C LEU A 405 -17.09 -5.11 -27.14
N PRO A 406 -15.74 -5.15 -27.21
CA PRO A 406 -15.00 -6.36 -26.85
C PRO A 406 -15.30 -6.64 -25.38
N ALA A 407 -16.19 -7.60 -25.16
CA ALA A 407 -16.51 -8.13 -23.87
C ALA A 407 -15.24 -8.79 -23.34
N GLY A 408 -14.44 -8.04 -22.58
CA GLY A 408 -13.60 -8.58 -21.54
C GLY A 408 -14.47 -9.19 -20.45
N LYS A 409 -15.27 -10.19 -20.79
CA LYS A 409 -15.72 -11.20 -19.84
C LYS A 409 -14.50 -12.05 -19.51
N ALA A 410 -13.60 -11.51 -18.69
CA ALA A 410 -13.10 -12.31 -17.61
C ALA A 410 -14.31 -12.54 -16.69
N GLY A 411 -15.21 -13.45 -17.10
CA GLY A 411 -16.03 -14.10 -16.10
C GLY A 411 -15.02 -14.65 -15.10
N MET A 412 -15.18 -14.31 -13.81
CA MET A 412 -14.46 -15.00 -12.75
C MET A 412 -14.53 -16.47 -13.14
N SER A 413 -13.38 -17.06 -13.49
CA SER A 413 -13.31 -18.51 -13.59
C SER A 413 -13.87 -19.00 -12.26
N LYS A 414 -14.57 -20.14 -12.25
CA LYS A 414 -14.87 -20.81 -10.97
C LYS A 414 -13.50 -21.12 -10.33
N GLY A 415 -12.98 -20.17 -9.56
CA GLY A 415 -11.61 -19.72 -9.77
C GLY A 415 -10.58 -20.49 -8.98
N GLN A 416 -9.39 -20.60 -9.56
CA GLN A 416 -8.21 -21.19 -8.95
C GLN A 416 -8.06 -20.67 -7.52
N ARG A 417 -8.01 -21.61 -6.56
CA ARG A 417 -7.84 -21.31 -5.15
C ARG A 417 -6.43 -21.68 -4.74
N GLY A 418 -5.89 -20.94 -3.79
CA GLY A 418 -4.65 -21.31 -3.13
C GLY A 418 -4.88 -22.44 -2.12
N GLN A 419 -3.94 -23.37 -2.02
CA GLN A 419 -3.86 -24.34 -0.93
C GLN A 419 -2.57 -24.17 -0.17
N ILE A 420 -2.64 -24.17 1.16
CA ILE A 420 -1.45 -24.21 2.01
C ILE A 420 -0.85 -25.61 1.96
N THR A 421 0.37 -25.70 1.48
CA THR A 421 1.10 -26.98 1.39
C THR A 421 2.20 -27.07 2.45
N SER A 422 2.66 -25.94 3.01
CA SER A 422 3.63 -25.91 4.11
C SER A 422 3.42 -24.70 5.02
N TYR A 423 3.83 -24.81 6.29
CA TYR A 423 3.90 -23.66 7.20
C TYR A 423 5.07 -23.78 8.19
N CYS A 424 5.56 -22.64 8.64
CA CYS A 424 6.59 -22.45 9.63
C CYS A 424 6.03 -21.62 10.79
N HIS A 425 6.26 -22.06 12.03
CA HIS A 425 5.84 -21.36 13.23
C HIS A 425 7.01 -21.19 14.18
N ILE A 426 7.32 -19.94 14.52
CA ILE A 426 8.33 -19.57 15.50
C ILE A 426 7.64 -18.85 16.65
N LYS A 427 7.72 -19.43 17.84
CA LYS A 427 7.14 -18.90 19.08
C LYS A 427 7.83 -19.56 20.28
N ASN A 428 7.90 -18.87 21.42
CA ASN A 428 8.44 -19.42 22.68
C ASN A 428 9.82 -20.10 22.53
N ASN A 429 10.77 -19.42 21.86
CA ASN A 429 12.10 -19.98 21.60
C ASN A 429 12.10 -21.36 20.89
N SER A 430 11.07 -21.64 20.08
CA SER A 430 10.94 -22.85 19.28
C SER A 430 10.64 -22.53 17.83
N VAL A 431 11.13 -23.37 16.92
CA VAL A 431 10.89 -23.34 15.47
C VAL A 431 10.23 -24.64 15.05
N TYR A 432 9.06 -24.56 14.43
CA TYR A 432 8.31 -25.69 13.90
C TYR A 432 8.16 -25.57 12.38
N LEU A 433 8.25 -26.69 11.68
CA LEU A 433 7.92 -26.83 10.26
C LEU A 433 6.84 -27.90 10.13
N ASN A 434 5.65 -27.51 9.67
CA ASN A 434 4.49 -28.41 9.55
C ASN A 434 4.18 -29.16 10.86
N GLY A 435 4.24 -28.43 11.98
CA GLY A 435 4.01 -28.97 13.33
C GLY A 435 5.15 -29.81 13.90
N LYS A 436 6.21 -30.07 13.13
CA LYS A 436 7.39 -30.80 13.61
C LYS A 436 8.45 -29.85 14.13
N LEU A 437 8.96 -30.12 15.33
CA LEU A 437 10.03 -29.32 15.92
C LEU A 437 11.30 -29.40 15.08
N VAL A 438 11.84 -28.24 14.70
CA VAL A 438 13.09 -28.07 13.96
C VAL A 438 14.21 -27.65 14.90
N PHE A 439 13.94 -26.71 15.80
CA PHE A 439 14.92 -26.16 16.73
C PHE A 439 14.22 -25.60 17.98
N GLU A 440 14.83 -25.74 19.14
CA GLU A 440 14.37 -25.18 20.42
C GLU A 440 15.57 -24.75 21.26
N ASP A 441 15.42 -23.65 21.98
CA ASP A 441 16.42 -23.17 22.95
C ASP A 441 15.77 -22.29 24.03
N GLU A 442 15.15 -22.95 25.02
CA GLU A 442 14.47 -22.27 26.14
C GLU A 442 15.41 -21.36 26.96
N GLU A 443 16.71 -21.61 26.93
CA GLU A 443 17.72 -20.83 27.67
C GLU A 443 18.00 -19.43 27.06
N SER A 444 17.52 -19.15 25.84
CA SER A 444 17.74 -17.83 25.24
C SER A 444 16.97 -16.74 26.00
N PRO A 445 17.65 -15.70 26.50
CA PRO A 445 17.01 -14.66 27.31
C PRO A 445 16.16 -13.68 26.49
N ASP A 446 16.40 -13.59 25.18
CA ASP A 446 15.71 -12.67 24.28
C ASP A 446 15.66 -13.21 22.84
N LEU A 447 14.88 -12.52 22.01
CA LEU A 447 14.71 -12.83 20.59
C LEU A 447 16.03 -12.87 19.82
N ASN A 448 16.95 -11.95 20.10
CA ASN A 448 18.18 -11.80 19.35
C ASN A 448 19.14 -12.97 19.61
N ALA A 449 19.25 -13.41 20.86
CA ALA A 449 20.01 -14.58 21.27
C ALA A 449 19.43 -15.86 20.63
N PHE A 450 18.11 -16.04 20.71
CA PHE A 450 17.40 -17.19 20.14
C PHE A 450 17.60 -17.29 18.63
N ILE A 451 17.28 -16.22 17.89
CA ILE A 451 17.37 -16.18 16.43
C ILE A 451 18.79 -16.45 15.93
N LYS A 452 19.83 -15.94 16.62
CA LYS A 452 21.23 -16.23 16.24
C LYS A 452 21.56 -17.71 16.36
N LYS A 453 21.11 -18.38 17.42
CA LYS A 453 21.32 -19.82 17.62
C LYS A 453 20.51 -20.64 16.60
N ALA A 454 19.22 -20.32 16.42
CA ALA A 454 18.35 -20.97 15.43
C ALA A 454 18.90 -20.82 14.00
N TYR A 455 19.38 -19.64 13.65
CA TYR A 455 19.99 -19.38 12.34
C TYR A 455 21.26 -20.21 12.09
N ARG A 456 22.12 -20.37 13.12
CA ARG A 456 23.29 -21.25 13.04
C ARG A 456 22.89 -22.71 12.87
N HIS A 457 21.81 -23.13 13.53
CA HIS A 457 21.27 -24.49 13.41
C HIS A 457 20.82 -24.81 11.97
N ILE A 458 20.08 -23.90 11.33
CA ILE A 458 19.57 -24.12 9.96
C ILE A 458 20.61 -23.91 8.85
N LYS A 459 21.78 -23.33 9.16
CA LYS A 459 22.94 -23.18 8.26
C LYS A 459 22.65 -22.44 6.93
N ALA A 460 21.75 -21.44 6.94
CA ALA A 460 21.30 -20.69 5.75
C ALA A 460 22.38 -19.83 5.02
N LYS A 461 23.59 -19.64 5.61
CA LYS A 461 24.77 -18.98 4.99
C LYS A 461 24.51 -17.64 4.27
N TYR A 462 23.71 -16.76 4.85
CA TYR A 462 23.46 -15.40 4.38
C TYR A 462 24.03 -14.33 5.32
N ALA A 463 25.13 -13.68 4.94
CA ALA A 463 25.83 -12.74 5.84
C ALA A 463 25.00 -11.48 6.18
N LYS A 464 24.12 -11.03 5.28
CA LYS A 464 23.28 -9.84 5.52
C LYS A 464 22.29 -10.03 6.67
N PHE A 465 21.95 -11.27 7.02
CA PHE A 465 21.10 -11.61 8.16
C PHE A 465 21.52 -10.89 9.46
N PHE A 466 22.82 -10.79 9.73
CA PHE A 466 23.31 -10.16 10.96
C PHE A 466 23.20 -8.62 10.96
N LYS A 467 22.91 -8.01 9.81
CA LYS A 467 22.69 -6.56 9.65
C LYS A 467 21.22 -6.16 9.75
N MET A 468 20.31 -7.14 9.72
CA MET A 468 18.87 -6.90 9.82
C MET A 468 18.46 -6.51 11.24
N ASP A 469 17.33 -5.82 11.38
CA ASP A 469 16.68 -5.67 12.68
C ASP A 469 16.04 -7.00 13.14
N ASP A 470 15.58 -7.06 14.39
CA ASP A 470 15.20 -8.34 15.00
C ASP A 470 13.92 -8.93 14.39
N ILE A 471 12.92 -8.10 14.04
CA ILE A 471 11.70 -8.56 13.38
C ILE A 471 11.97 -9.06 11.95
N SER A 472 12.83 -8.38 11.19
CA SER A 472 13.19 -8.85 9.84
C SER A 472 13.99 -10.14 9.91
N LYS A 473 14.89 -10.31 10.89
CA LYS A 473 15.56 -11.60 11.13
C LYS A 473 14.56 -12.70 11.46
N LEU A 474 13.54 -12.40 12.25
CA LEU A 474 12.50 -13.35 12.65
C LEU A 474 11.72 -13.85 11.42
N GLY A 475 11.22 -12.94 10.59
CA GLY A 475 10.53 -13.28 9.34
C GLY A 475 11.43 -13.98 8.34
N PHE A 476 12.68 -13.54 8.20
CA PHE A 476 13.68 -14.18 7.34
C PHE A 476 13.97 -15.62 7.77
N LEU A 477 14.17 -15.86 9.07
CA LEU A 477 14.40 -17.19 9.62
C LEU A 477 13.19 -18.10 9.36
N ALA A 478 11.98 -17.61 9.59
CA ALA A 478 10.76 -18.35 9.31
C ALA A 478 10.64 -18.71 7.81
N ALA A 479 10.99 -17.78 6.92
CA ALA A 479 10.97 -17.99 5.48
C ALA A 479 12.01 -19.03 5.03
N GLU A 480 13.26 -18.97 5.52
CA GLU A 480 14.29 -19.97 5.20
C GLU A 480 13.87 -21.38 5.65
N VAL A 481 13.27 -21.51 6.83
CA VAL A 481 12.74 -22.80 7.32
C VAL A 481 11.58 -23.27 6.46
N LEU A 482 10.62 -22.38 6.15
CA LEU A 482 9.46 -22.67 5.31
C LEU A 482 9.87 -23.18 3.92
N LEU A 483 10.88 -22.54 3.33
CA LEU A 483 11.33 -22.79 1.96
C LEU A 483 12.31 -23.96 1.83
N SER A 484 12.80 -24.51 2.94
CA SER A 484 13.77 -25.61 2.96
C SER A 484 13.38 -26.81 2.08
N ASN A 485 12.07 -27.08 1.92
CA ASN A 485 11.52 -28.14 1.09
C ASN A 485 10.81 -27.66 -0.19
N GLN A 486 10.73 -26.34 -0.43
CA GLN A 486 9.90 -25.73 -1.51
C GLN A 486 10.73 -25.20 -2.70
N LEU A 487 12.04 -25.01 -2.51
CA LEU A 487 12.94 -24.42 -3.52
C LEU A 487 13.24 -25.34 -4.74
N GLN A 488 12.64 -26.53 -4.82
CA GLN A 488 12.69 -27.40 -6.01
C GLN A 488 11.52 -27.14 -6.98
N SER A 489 10.67 -26.15 -6.71
CA SER A 489 9.54 -25.78 -7.56
C SER A 489 10.01 -25.17 -8.89
N SER A 490 9.33 -25.49 -9.99
CA SER A 490 9.61 -24.98 -11.35
C SER A 490 9.04 -23.57 -11.59
N LEU A 491 8.75 -22.83 -10.52
CA LEU A 491 8.12 -21.51 -10.58
C LEU A 491 9.16 -20.46 -10.95
N SER A 492 8.75 -19.48 -11.77
CA SER A 492 9.60 -18.34 -12.08
C SER A 492 9.63 -17.32 -10.93
N GLU A 493 10.66 -16.48 -10.91
CA GLU A 493 10.86 -15.42 -9.91
C GLU A 493 9.64 -14.49 -9.76
N GLU A 494 8.90 -14.23 -10.84
CA GLU A 494 7.75 -13.31 -10.89
C GLU A 494 6.43 -13.93 -10.42
N GLU A 495 6.39 -15.27 -10.30
CA GLU A 495 5.21 -16.05 -9.95
C GLU A 495 5.07 -16.29 -8.44
N ILE A 496 6.04 -15.83 -7.64
CA ILE A 496 6.06 -16.00 -6.18
C ILE A 496 5.80 -14.64 -5.51
N SER A 497 4.67 -14.56 -4.82
CA SER A 497 4.21 -13.39 -4.08
C SER A 497 4.52 -13.50 -2.58
N ILE A 498 4.58 -12.36 -1.88
CA ILE A 498 4.77 -12.31 -0.43
C ILE A 498 3.76 -11.35 0.19
N VAL A 499 2.88 -11.86 1.04
CA VAL A 499 1.85 -11.07 1.73
C VAL A 499 2.00 -11.28 3.23
N LEU A 500 2.48 -10.26 3.94
CA LEU A 500 2.71 -10.35 5.38
C LEU A 500 1.81 -9.39 6.14
N SER A 501 1.68 -9.67 7.43
CA SER A 501 0.95 -8.80 8.34
C SER A 501 1.54 -8.86 9.74
N ASN A 502 1.24 -7.85 10.56
CA ASN A 502 1.53 -7.86 11.98
C ASN A 502 0.68 -6.84 12.74
N ASN A 503 0.95 -6.67 14.03
CA ASN A 503 0.30 -5.65 14.86
C ASN A 503 1.20 -4.44 15.05
N GLN A 504 2.46 -4.70 15.39
CA GLN A 504 3.38 -3.69 15.90
C GLN A 504 4.02 -2.84 14.81
N SER A 505 3.79 -3.15 13.53
CA SER A 505 4.60 -2.64 12.41
C SER A 505 6.09 -2.92 12.67
N THR A 506 6.83 -1.93 13.16
CA THR A 506 8.22 -2.06 13.59
C THR A 506 8.48 -1.30 14.89
N LEU A 507 7.51 -1.22 15.80
CA LEU A 507 7.54 -0.32 16.97
C LEU A 507 8.80 -0.44 17.85
N VAL A 508 9.36 -1.65 18.01
CA VAL A 508 10.63 -1.86 18.73
C VAL A 508 11.79 -1.15 18.02
N THR A 509 11.89 -1.29 16.70
CA THR A 509 12.91 -0.63 15.87
C THR A 509 12.66 0.88 15.80
N ASP A 510 11.40 1.29 15.73
CA ASP A 510 11.00 2.70 15.77
C ASP A 510 11.43 3.37 17.06
N SER A 511 11.19 2.71 18.19
CA SER A 511 11.58 3.21 19.51
C SER A 511 13.11 3.32 19.64
N LYS A 512 13.86 2.36 19.07
CA LYS A 512 15.33 2.43 19.00
C LYS A 512 15.79 3.62 18.16
N PHE A 513 15.17 3.84 16.99
CA PHE A 513 15.47 4.99 16.15
C PHE A 513 15.13 6.32 16.85
N GLN A 514 13.93 6.44 17.43
CA GLN A 514 13.49 7.65 18.14
C GLN A 514 14.41 8.00 19.31
N LYS A 515 14.85 7.00 20.08
CA LYS A 515 15.81 7.22 21.18
C LYS A 515 17.13 7.80 20.66
N SER A 516 17.58 7.37 19.48
CA SER A 516 18.81 7.91 18.86
C SER A 516 18.70 9.39 18.46
N LEU A 517 17.49 9.92 18.29
CA LEU A 517 17.29 11.34 17.94
C LEU A 517 17.44 12.29 19.13
N LYS A 518 17.50 11.79 20.38
CA LYS A 518 17.55 12.61 21.60
C LYS A 518 18.97 12.98 22.05
N ASP A 519 20.00 12.44 21.40
CA ASP A 519 21.40 12.68 21.73
C ASP A 519 21.93 13.89 20.95
N ASP A 520 22.38 14.93 21.66
CA ASP A 520 22.80 16.23 21.10
C ASP A 520 24.00 16.13 20.14
N ASN A 521 24.73 15.01 20.13
CA ASN A 521 25.92 14.78 19.30
C ASN A 521 25.73 13.72 18.20
N PHE A 522 24.50 13.27 17.91
CA PHE A 522 24.32 12.05 17.13
C PHE A 522 23.64 12.22 15.76
N PHE A 523 24.25 11.61 14.73
CA PHE A 523 23.67 11.45 13.39
C PHE A 523 22.84 10.16 13.33
N PRO A 524 21.52 10.23 13.03
CA PRO A 524 20.67 9.05 12.90
C PRO A 524 21.27 8.03 11.92
N SER A 525 21.28 6.75 12.29
CA SER A 525 21.86 5.70 11.46
C SER A 525 20.90 5.31 10.31
N PRO A 526 21.31 5.40 9.04
CA PRO A 526 20.49 4.98 7.90
C PRO A 526 20.12 3.50 7.98
N SER A 527 21.05 2.68 8.51
CA SER A 527 20.82 1.25 8.69
C SER A 527 19.78 0.91 9.76
N VAL A 528 19.39 1.84 10.63
CA VAL A 528 18.26 1.64 11.55
C VAL A 528 16.98 2.17 10.92
N PHE A 529 17.03 3.36 10.31
CA PHE A 529 15.83 4.00 9.74
C PHE A 529 15.15 3.15 8.67
N VAL A 530 15.89 2.47 7.79
CA VAL A 530 15.26 1.63 6.74
C VAL A 530 14.36 0.56 7.36
N TYR A 531 14.81 -0.11 8.42
CA TYR A 531 14.04 -1.14 9.13
C TYR A 531 12.90 -0.59 10.00
N THR A 532 12.68 0.71 10.01
CA THR A 532 11.43 1.28 10.52
C THR A 532 10.27 1.04 9.55
N LEU A 533 10.51 0.49 8.36
CA LEU A 533 9.43 0.18 7.43
C LEU A 533 9.12 -1.32 7.51
N PRO A 534 7.87 -1.72 7.83
CA PRO A 534 7.55 -3.14 8.06
C PRO A 534 7.75 -4.00 6.81
N ASN A 535 7.60 -3.42 5.63
CA ASN A 535 7.79 -4.11 4.37
C ASN A 535 9.26 -4.42 4.03
N ILE A 536 10.26 -3.91 4.76
CA ILE A 536 11.66 -4.28 4.52
C ILE A 536 11.88 -5.78 4.72
N MET A 537 11.13 -6.41 5.62
CA MET A 537 11.15 -7.86 5.79
C MET A 537 10.82 -8.60 4.49
N ILE A 538 9.81 -8.14 3.75
CA ILE A 538 9.48 -8.67 2.42
C ILE A 538 10.66 -8.48 1.46
N GLY A 539 11.26 -7.28 1.48
CA GLY A 539 12.44 -6.97 0.66
C GLY A 539 13.62 -7.90 0.93
N GLU A 540 13.93 -8.18 2.20
CA GLU A 540 15.04 -9.08 2.57
C GLU A 540 14.80 -10.53 2.10
N ILE A 541 13.58 -11.05 2.28
CA ILE A 541 13.18 -12.37 1.77
C ILE A 541 13.27 -12.39 0.22
N SER A 542 12.77 -11.35 -0.43
CA SER A 542 12.78 -11.20 -1.89
C SER A 542 14.20 -11.15 -2.45
N ILE A 543 15.10 -10.37 -1.85
CA ILE A 543 16.50 -10.25 -2.28
C ILE A 543 17.23 -11.58 -2.17
N ARG A 544 16.94 -12.34 -1.11
CA ARG A 544 17.56 -13.64 -0.83
C ARG A 544 17.14 -14.71 -1.82
N HIS A 545 15.86 -14.78 -2.15
CA HIS A 545 15.31 -15.85 -2.99
C HIS A 545 14.97 -15.42 -4.43
N LYS A 546 15.21 -14.16 -4.77
CA LYS A 546 14.88 -13.55 -6.06
C LYS A 546 13.38 -13.53 -6.37
N PHE A 547 12.53 -13.45 -5.36
CA PHE A 547 11.09 -13.32 -5.56
C PHE A 547 10.73 -11.90 -6.01
N ARG A 548 10.01 -11.78 -7.12
CA ARG A 548 9.63 -10.51 -7.76
C ARG A 548 8.12 -10.33 -7.89
N GLY A 549 7.33 -11.28 -7.39
CA GLY A 549 5.88 -11.23 -7.47
C GLY A 549 5.25 -10.15 -6.58
N ALA A 550 3.91 -10.15 -6.56
CA ALA A 550 3.12 -9.19 -5.80
C ALA A 550 3.49 -9.18 -4.32
N ASN A 551 3.48 -7.99 -3.71
CA ASN A 551 3.74 -7.82 -2.29
C ASN A 551 2.83 -6.79 -1.62
N ALA A 552 2.43 -7.11 -0.40
CA ALA A 552 1.66 -6.23 0.46
C ALA A 552 1.99 -6.50 1.93
N PHE A 553 1.89 -5.46 2.75
CA PHE A 553 2.06 -5.56 4.20
C PHE A 553 0.87 -4.88 4.91
N PHE A 554 0.12 -5.68 5.66
CA PHE A 554 -1.08 -5.26 6.37
C PHE A 554 -0.83 -5.15 7.87
N ILE A 555 -1.54 -4.23 8.53
CA ILE A 555 -1.48 -4.04 9.98
C ILE A 555 -2.85 -4.30 10.58
N PHE A 556 -2.91 -5.22 11.53
CA PHE A 556 -4.14 -5.64 12.21
C PHE A 556 -3.95 -5.59 13.73
N ASP A 557 -5.05 -5.48 14.49
CA ASP A 557 -5.02 -5.64 15.95
C ASP A 557 -4.67 -7.07 16.36
N ALA A 558 -5.07 -8.06 15.57
CA ALA A 558 -4.73 -9.47 15.72
C ALA A 558 -4.59 -10.18 14.37
N PHE A 559 -4.10 -11.42 14.36
CA PHE A 559 -3.90 -12.17 13.12
C PHE A 559 -5.24 -12.41 12.37
N ASN A 560 -5.42 -11.75 11.24
CA ASN A 560 -6.63 -11.80 10.42
C ASN A 560 -6.49 -12.84 9.28
N ALA A 561 -6.72 -14.11 9.62
CA ALA A 561 -6.60 -15.22 8.68
C ALA A 561 -7.58 -15.13 7.51
N ASP A 562 -8.81 -14.65 7.75
CA ASP A 562 -9.86 -14.55 6.73
C ASP A 562 -9.48 -13.53 5.66
N PHE A 563 -9.04 -12.34 6.08
CA PHE A 563 -8.61 -11.30 5.15
C PHE A 563 -7.43 -11.77 4.29
N LEU A 564 -6.38 -12.32 4.91
CA LEU A 564 -5.19 -12.78 4.17
C LEU A 564 -5.54 -13.91 3.19
N THR A 565 -6.39 -14.85 3.61
CA THR A 565 -6.84 -15.95 2.75
C THR A 565 -7.62 -15.40 1.56
N GLU A 566 -8.51 -14.44 1.76
CA GLU A 566 -9.27 -13.83 0.69
C GLU A 566 -8.37 -13.06 -0.28
N TYR A 567 -7.46 -12.23 0.25
CA TYR A 567 -6.52 -11.44 -0.54
C TYR A 567 -5.62 -12.34 -1.40
N ILE A 568 -5.03 -13.39 -0.80
CA ILE A 568 -4.17 -14.34 -1.52
C ILE A 568 -4.97 -15.12 -2.58
N ASN A 569 -6.20 -15.56 -2.27
CA ASN A 569 -7.06 -16.20 -3.27
C ASN A 569 -7.41 -15.27 -4.43
N HIS A 570 -7.55 -13.97 -4.19
CA HIS A 570 -7.74 -13.00 -5.27
C HIS A 570 -6.50 -12.91 -6.18
N LEU A 571 -5.28 -12.95 -5.63
CA LEU A 571 -4.05 -12.99 -6.44
C LEU A 571 -4.00 -14.22 -7.36
N PHE A 572 -4.47 -15.38 -6.88
CA PHE A 572 -4.61 -16.59 -7.71
C PHE A 572 -5.70 -16.42 -8.78
N ALA A 573 -6.89 -15.97 -8.37
CA ALA A 573 -8.03 -15.81 -9.28
C ALA A 573 -7.76 -14.83 -10.44
N THR A 574 -6.89 -13.83 -10.22
CA THR A 574 -6.45 -12.84 -11.21
C THR A 574 -5.14 -13.22 -11.91
N GLN A 575 -4.61 -14.42 -11.67
CA GLN A 575 -3.37 -14.93 -12.26
C GLN A 575 -2.16 -14.00 -12.04
N LYS A 576 -2.14 -13.29 -10.90
CA LYS A 576 -1.02 -12.44 -10.48
C LYS A 576 0.11 -13.26 -9.87
N THR A 577 -0.20 -14.47 -9.41
CA THR A 577 0.72 -15.36 -8.70
C THR A 577 0.41 -16.84 -8.94
N LYS A 578 1.40 -17.72 -8.74
CA LYS A 578 1.23 -19.19 -8.68
C LYS A 578 1.66 -19.79 -7.35
N ALA A 579 2.39 -19.03 -6.54
CA ALA A 579 2.61 -19.37 -5.15
C ALA A 579 2.76 -18.11 -4.29
N CYS A 580 2.39 -18.20 -3.02
CA CYS A 580 2.48 -17.07 -2.11
C CYS A 580 3.01 -17.50 -0.74
N ILE A 581 3.97 -16.73 -0.21
CA ILE A 581 4.26 -16.71 1.22
C ILE A 581 3.26 -15.76 1.87
N GLY A 582 2.30 -16.31 2.60
CA GLY A 582 1.38 -15.56 3.44
C GLY A 582 1.79 -15.65 4.91
N GLY A 583 1.48 -14.65 5.75
CA GLY A 583 1.72 -14.85 7.18
C GLY A 583 1.62 -13.66 8.11
N TRP A 584 2.00 -13.94 9.35
CA TRP A 584 2.07 -13.03 10.48
C TRP A 584 3.49 -13.02 11.04
N VAL A 585 4.10 -11.84 11.20
CA VAL A 585 5.41 -11.71 11.86
C VAL A 585 5.40 -10.48 12.76
N ASP A 586 5.28 -10.70 14.06
CA ASP A 586 5.09 -9.64 15.03
C ASP A 586 6.15 -9.67 16.13
N GLN A 587 6.51 -8.47 16.60
CA GLN A 587 7.48 -8.29 17.68
C GLN A 587 7.07 -7.11 18.57
N SER A 588 6.87 -7.42 19.85
CA SER A 588 6.79 -6.45 20.95
C SER A 588 8.08 -6.50 21.79
N GLU A 589 8.17 -5.71 22.86
CA GLU A 589 9.33 -5.73 23.76
C GLU A 589 9.53 -7.09 24.46
N ASN A 590 8.43 -7.79 24.79
CA ASN A 590 8.46 -9.00 25.61
C ASN A 590 8.01 -10.28 24.89
N ASN A 591 7.44 -10.15 23.69
CA ASN A 591 6.88 -11.27 22.95
C ASN A 591 7.15 -11.11 21.45
N TYR A 592 7.26 -12.24 20.76
CA TYR A 592 7.47 -12.30 19.33
C TYR A 592 6.86 -13.59 18.75
N GLU A 593 6.42 -13.51 17.50
CA GLU A 593 5.85 -14.66 16.81
C GLU A 593 6.03 -14.52 15.30
N ALA A 594 6.38 -15.63 14.63
CA ALA A 594 6.33 -15.73 13.18
C ALA A 594 5.52 -16.94 12.78
N PHE A 595 4.41 -16.73 12.07
CA PHE A 595 3.63 -17.78 11.44
C PHE A 595 3.56 -17.51 9.95
N LEU A 596 4.40 -18.20 9.18
CA LEU A 596 4.46 -18.08 7.72
C LEU A 596 3.97 -19.37 7.07
N TYR A 597 3.20 -19.25 6.00
CA TYR A 597 2.68 -20.38 5.25
C TYR A 597 2.90 -20.21 3.75
N TRP A 598 3.16 -21.32 3.08
CA TRP A 598 3.35 -21.43 1.64
C TRP A 598 2.05 -21.90 1.02
N VAL A 599 1.51 -21.09 0.12
CA VAL A 599 0.27 -21.33 -0.62
C VAL A 599 0.61 -21.59 -2.08
N GLU A 600 0.08 -22.66 -2.67
CA GLU A 600 0.25 -22.98 -4.09
C GLU A 600 -1.10 -23.00 -4.79
N GLU A 601 -1.09 -22.70 -6.09
CA GLU A 601 -2.27 -22.78 -6.94
C GLU A 601 -2.77 -24.23 -7.03
N LEU A 602 -4.05 -24.46 -6.75
CA LEU A 602 -4.67 -25.78 -6.88
C LEU A 602 -4.72 -26.23 -8.35
N ASP A 603 -3.94 -27.25 -8.69
CA ASP A 603 -4.07 -27.98 -9.95
C ASP A 603 -5.28 -28.93 -9.88
N THR A 604 -6.38 -28.54 -10.53
CA THR A 604 -7.63 -29.33 -10.57
C THR A 604 -7.49 -30.70 -11.25
N ASN A 605 -6.34 -31.01 -11.88
CA ASN A 605 -6.07 -32.30 -12.52
C ASN A 605 -5.33 -33.31 -11.64
N LYS A 606 -4.80 -32.92 -10.47
CA LYS A 606 -4.23 -33.86 -9.50
C LYS A 606 -5.36 -34.49 -8.67
N THR A 607 -5.35 -35.82 -8.54
CA THR A 607 -6.42 -36.61 -7.91
C THR A 607 -6.64 -36.26 -6.45
N LYS A 608 -7.92 -36.17 -6.03
CA LYS A 608 -8.45 -35.89 -4.67
C LYS A 608 -7.81 -36.62 -3.46
N LYS A 609 -6.84 -37.52 -3.66
CA LYS A 609 -6.35 -38.48 -2.66
C LYS A 609 -5.15 -38.04 -1.81
N GLU A 610 -4.54 -36.88 -2.05
CA GLU A 610 -3.42 -36.36 -1.22
C GLU A 610 -3.69 -35.00 -0.57
N TYR A 611 -4.95 -34.57 -0.50
CA TYR A 611 -5.27 -33.23 -0.02
C TYR A 611 -5.61 -33.21 1.47
N VAL A 612 -4.82 -32.46 2.25
CA VAL A 612 -5.13 -32.08 3.63
C VAL A 612 -5.62 -30.62 3.62
N ASP A 613 -6.87 -30.41 4.05
CA ASP A 613 -7.41 -29.07 4.31
C ASP A 613 -6.85 -28.55 5.63
N ARG A 614 -5.89 -27.61 5.56
CA ARG A 614 -5.20 -27.04 6.74
C ARG A 614 -5.82 -25.74 7.24
N LYS A 615 -7.04 -25.38 6.80
CA LYS A 615 -7.74 -24.19 7.31
C LYS A 615 -7.83 -24.16 8.84
N THR A 616 -8.07 -25.32 9.46
CA THR A 616 -8.19 -25.45 10.92
C THR A 616 -6.91 -25.07 11.67
N GLU A 617 -5.73 -25.30 11.08
CA GLU A 617 -4.44 -24.98 11.71
C GLU A 617 -4.15 -23.47 11.68
N ILE A 618 -4.56 -22.76 10.63
CA ILE A 618 -4.47 -21.29 10.57
C ILE A 618 -5.41 -20.65 11.59
N HIS A 619 -6.64 -21.16 11.69
CA HIS A 619 -7.61 -20.67 12.68
C HIS A 619 -7.18 -21.00 14.11
N ALA A 620 -6.48 -22.13 14.31
CA ALA A 620 -5.85 -22.44 15.58
C ALA A 620 -4.70 -21.47 15.89
N ALA A 621 -3.86 -21.13 14.91
CA ALA A 621 -2.82 -20.12 15.07
C ALA A 621 -3.40 -18.73 15.40
N SER A 622 -4.50 -18.31 14.75
CA SER A 622 -5.20 -17.05 15.05
C SER A 622 -5.82 -17.02 16.44
N ALA A 623 -6.33 -18.15 16.94
CA ALA A 623 -6.92 -18.25 18.27
C ALA A 623 -5.90 -18.06 19.42
N THR A 624 -4.59 -18.13 19.16
CA THR A 624 -3.55 -17.96 20.19
C THR A 624 -3.14 -16.51 20.47
N ASN A 625 -3.65 -15.54 19.70
CA ASN A 625 -3.31 -14.12 19.84
C ASN A 625 -4.40 -13.35 20.61
N HIS A 626 -4.39 -13.57 21.93
CA HIS A 626 -5.10 -12.89 23.01
C HIS A 626 -6.64 -12.73 22.98
N THR A 627 -7.26 -13.57 23.83
CA THR A 627 -8.58 -13.48 24.49
C THR A 627 -9.83 -13.61 23.63
N THR A 628 -10.34 -14.83 23.57
CA THR A 628 -11.73 -15.02 24.01
C THR A 628 -11.89 -16.38 24.68
N GLU A 629 -12.25 -16.36 25.97
CA GLU A 629 -12.76 -17.48 26.78
C GLU A 629 -14.03 -18.16 26.20
N LYS A 630 -14.32 -18.00 24.90
CA LYS A 630 -15.42 -18.65 24.18
C LYS A 630 -14.99 -19.84 23.32
N VAL A 631 -13.68 -20.05 23.08
CA VAL A 631 -13.20 -21.29 22.43
C VAL A 631 -13.37 -22.51 23.36
N ASN A 632 -13.43 -22.28 24.68
CA ASN A 632 -13.67 -23.31 25.70
C ASN A 632 -15.09 -23.91 25.72
N LYS A 633 -16.03 -23.44 24.87
CA LYS A 633 -17.39 -24.02 24.78
C LYS A 633 -17.73 -24.70 23.46
N LEU A 634 -16.90 -24.61 22.41
CA LEU A 634 -17.18 -25.29 21.13
C LEU A 634 -16.41 -26.60 20.95
N TYR A 635 -15.30 -26.80 21.69
CA TYR A 635 -14.50 -28.04 21.62
C TYR A 635 -15.06 -29.22 22.44
N ASN A 636 -16.16 -29.04 23.19
CA ASN A 636 -16.79 -30.09 24.01
C ASN A 636 -18.13 -30.60 23.47
N SER A 637 -18.51 -30.33 22.22
CA SER A 637 -19.84 -30.74 21.73
C SER A 637 -19.96 -31.04 20.23
N ILE A 638 -19.05 -31.81 19.61
CA ILE A 638 -19.30 -32.51 18.33
C ILE A 638 -18.37 -33.75 18.30
N GLY A 639 -18.72 -34.86 18.96
CA GLY A 639 -19.39 -36.04 18.36
C GLY A 639 -20.06 -35.88 17.00
#